data_AF-A0A117J3X3-F1
#
_entry.id   AF-A0A117J3X3-F1
#
_cell.length_a   1.000
_cell.length_b   1.000
_cell.length_c   1.000
_cell.angle_alpha   90.00
_cell.angle_beta   90.00
_cell.angle_gamma   90.00
#
_symmetry.space_group_name_H-M   'P 1'
#
loop_
_entity.id
_entity.type
_entity.pdbx_description
1 polymer ?
#
loop_
_entity_poly.entity_id
_entity_poly.type
_entity_poly.pdbx_seq_one_letter_code
_entity_poly.pdbx_strand_id
1 'polypeptide(L)'
;MTTKNKKRVAEKSVPSLGRRALVGTVGTLMCFTMCVPFGATQALADEVNGQSTEPNSNAQTGETQSAKTEVVYARTDATGKKSGVYVVNDFDTPTAQTVTDPGTYTKVQNLSTSEELTNTNGSVTLTTTAGEPVYYQGDLDASTQLPWDVEVTYRLDGKVVSPDELSGKSGKLDIELKVTGMDDDTATSDFAKSFMLQAQGTFPNDNFHLDDSDDGTVAVVGDNTLVTYLLLPGTNGDWHITGEATDFTYSGWQISAMPLSMDINVRDADNSQLTDATSKLTDGVDQLASGGRELASALDLINAGAGSAQSGSGELASGADQLAAGTGEAVNGTAQLSSGGHQLASGAAQLEAGAQSAKTGSSQVADGADQLSAGTAQAVSGTAQLSSGATQLSGGLDSLDAGAQSAKAGSSQLAGGAAQLKAALEAKDGSLTALKSGASQVADGTQQLYDTLSSMLPQQLAGMNAQLNTAKQSVDGIQQELAAIEASAQSMSQQGQTAVSQAEAVKADLEALSQATSGMGTALSSAGTSAGTAAAKATAAQGRASQAATDATNAYDTMATLDQDATLTAEQKAAVESAMASAKSAASESTAAAGTAGGAATDASTAVSTIQTLAQGLQGMSSTATQLQTDAQALSGTLSSLEGSAPDGTGIQGVLAQSQTVLTQSNELVKSSQEMVSGAQQQLAGIDLTSLKTLNDGAHQVSAGVDTLAGSLQAGGELKNGVDSLASGASSLDSGLGTLADGAASAKDGAKRLSAGLDTLSSGSTKLDSGAKSLASGAHQLDDGLGTLAAGTSSAKDGAKRLAAGIDTLSSGSTKLDAGAKALASGAHALDSGLDTLADGTSQAADGSHTLSNGLDELQESVDGMDEKVLDELQDTIDEKLGRGYQLHSFVDPSNTNVREVQFVYVVDGVKSADDTSSSSDDQSQQASDDEQQDQSFMGRLAALFTSSDKDE
;
A
#
# COMPACT_ATOMS: atom_id res chain seq x y z
N MET A 1 -36.54 -6.24 8.87
CA MET A 1 -37.24 -6.34 10.16
C MET A 1 -36.22 -6.13 11.28
N THR A 2 -36.39 -5.02 12.01
CA THR A 2 -35.93 -4.64 13.37
C THR A 2 -34.64 -5.24 13.96
N THR A 3 -33.47 -4.57 13.93
CA THR A 3 -32.89 -3.57 14.88
C THR A 3 -32.75 -3.93 16.37
N LYS A 4 -31.50 -3.88 16.87
CA LYS A 4 -31.10 -2.92 17.91
C LYS A 4 -29.61 -2.59 17.87
N ASN A 5 -29.36 -1.33 17.51
CA ASN A 5 -28.10 -0.62 17.42
C ASN A 5 -28.04 0.35 18.64
N LYS A 6 -26.89 0.57 19.25
CA LYS A 6 -26.64 1.76 20.09
C LYS A 6 -25.27 2.33 19.75
N LYS A 7 -25.30 3.29 18.82
CA LYS A 7 -24.24 4.26 18.52
C LYS A 7 -24.62 5.57 19.24
N ARG A 8 -23.66 6.24 19.87
CA ARG A 8 -23.77 7.64 20.29
C ARG A 8 -22.59 8.39 19.67
N VAL A 9 -22.88 9.52 19.03
CA VAL A 9 -21.95 10.38 18.28
C VAL A 9 -22.11 11.82 18.77
N ALA A 10 -20.97 12.50 18.91
CA ALA A 10 -20.66 13.94 18.89
C ALA A 10 -21.24 14.83 20.03
N GLU A 11 -20.59 15.90 20.49
CA GLU A 11 -19.84 16.95 19.78
C GLU A 11 -18.77 17.67 20.64
N LYS A 12 -17.75 18.18 19.93
CA LYS A 12 -16.99 19.46 20.07
C LYS A 12 -16.66 20.05 21.45
N SER A 13 -15.37 20.40 21.61
CA SER A 13 -14.95 21.77 21.96
C SER A 13 -13.45 21.99 21.72
N VAL A 14 -13.12 23.05 20.98
CA VAL A 14 -11.80 23.73 20.89
C VAL A 14 -11.82 24.91 21.88
N PRO A 15 -10.70 25.26 22.56
CA PRO A 15 -10.04 26.57 22.36
C PRO A 15 -8.49 26.43 22.38
N SER A 16 -7.71 27.01 21.46
CA SER A 16 -7.34 28.43 21.20
C SER A 16 -6.20 29.00 22.06
N LEU A 17 -5.14 29.42 21.35
CA LEU A 17 -4.19 30.53 21.59
C LEU A 17 -3.97 31.10 23.01
N GLY A 18 -2.70 31.20 23.39
CA GLY A 18 -2.20 32.14 24.40
C GLY A 18 -0.71 32.44 24.24
N ARG A 19 -0.38 33.53 23.53
CA ARG A 19 0.95 34.14 23.46
C ARG A 19 1.09 35.19 24.58
N ARG A 20 2.28 35.18 25.21
CA ARG A 20 3.09 36.32 25.72
C ARG A 20 2.54 37.28 26.79
N ALA A 21 3.36 37.46 27.84
CA ALA A 21 3.90 38.71 28.43
C ALA A 21 4.23 38.46 29.92
N LEU A 22 5.20 39.07 30.62
CA LEU A 22 6.38 39.91 30.37
C LEU A 22 6.96 40.23 31.79
N VAL A 23 8.26 40.57 31.88
CA VAL A 23 8.98 41.31 32.96
C VAL A 23 9.36 40.50 34.22
N GLY A 24 10.60 40.51 34.72
CA GLY A 24 11.83 41.26 34.38
C GLY A 24 12.99 40.78 35.28
N THR A 25 14.23 40.68 34.75
CA THR A 25 15.40 41.58 35.03
C THR A 25 15.87 41.55 36.49
N VAL A 26 17.14 41.31 36.86
CA VAL A 26 18.46 41.76 36.36
C VAL A 26 19.48 40.68 36.82
N GLY A 27 20.38 40.12 36.00
CA GLY A 27 21.56 40.73 35.38
C GLY A 27 22.79 40.58 36.31
N THR A 28 24.03 40.31 35.88
CA THR A 28 24.62 40.28 34.54
C THR A 28 26.07 39.77 34.62
N LEU A 29 26.57 39.20 33.50
CA LEU A 29 27.88 39.48 32.83
C LEU A 29 29.12 38.71 33.34
N MET A 30 30.05 38.15 32.52
CA MET A 30 30.24 38.00 31.05
C MET A 30 31.33 36.91 30.84
N CYS A 31 31.20 36.03 29.85
CA CYS A 31 31.96 35.95 28.57
C CYS A 31 33.49 35.84 28.70
N PHE A 32 34.19 34.94 27.99
CA PHE A 32 34.24 34.91 26.51
C PHE A 32 34.68 33.55 25.93
N THR A 33 34.27 33.35 24.68
CA THR A 33 34.35 32.19 23.78
C THR A 33 35.57 32.22 22.84
N MET A 34 35.97 31.01 22.36
CA MET A 34 36.52 30.64 21.02
C MET A 34 37.85 31.30 20.56
N CYS A 35 38.76 30.69 19.78
CA CYS A 35 38.68 29.66 18.75
C CYS A 35 40.11 29.10 18.43
N VAL A 36 40.17 27.87 17.92
CA VAL A 36 41.30 27.07 17.33
C VAL A 36 41.95 27.76 16.10
N PRO A 37 43.14 27.38 15.51
CA PRO A 37 43.49 26.01 15.02
C PRO A 37 45.00 25.58 14.88
N PHE A 38 45.24 24.28 14.57
CA PHE A 38 46.32 23.65 13.73
C PHE A 38 47.82 23.87 14.06
N GLY A 39 48.77 22.92 14.00
CA GLY A 39 48.84 21.52 13.59
C GLY A 39 50.32 21.03 13.48
N ALA A 40 50.52 19.72 13.21
CA ALA A 40 51.74 18.99 12.78
C ALA A 40 52.85 18.70 13.84
N THR A 41 52.96 17.50 14.43
CA THR A 41 53.43 16.15 13.98
C THR A 41 54.95 15.87 14.07
N GLN A 42 55.24 14.71 14.68
CA GLN A 42 56.40 13.80 14.53
C GLN A 42 57.73 14.22 15.21
N ALA A 43 58.51 13.33 15.84
CA ALA A 43 58.51 11.87 15.88
C ALA A 43 59.62 11.34 16.83
N LEU A 44 59.37 10.14 17.40
CA LEU A 44 60.31 9.02 17.66
C LEU A 44 61.42 9.22 18.72
N ALA A 45 61.85 8.23 19.50
CA ALA A 45 61.46 6.84 19.77
C ALA A 45 62.38 6.31 20.91
N ASP A 46 61.93 5.23 21.58
CA ASP A 46 62.71 4.15 22.24
C ASP A 46 63.65 4.52 23.41
N GLU A 47 63.91 3.69 24.41
CA GLU A 47 63.45 2.37 24.83
C GLU A 47 63.94 2.17 26.28
N VAL A 48 63.13 1.47 27.09
CA VAL A 48 63.51 0.34 27.97
C VAL A 48 64.66 0.49 28.97
N ASN A 49 64.25 0.62 30.24
CA ASN A 49 64.54 -0.25 31.39
C ASN A 49 65.89 -1.01 31.45
N GLY A 50 66.66 -0.79 32.53
CA GLY A 50 67.82 -1.64 32.81
C GLY A 50 68.69 -1.25 34.00
N GLN A 51 68.17 -1.47 35.21
CA GLN A 51 68.91 -2.03 36.35
C GLN A 51 70.07 -1.25 37.03
N SER A 52 69.75 -0.83 38.26
CA SER A 52 70.43 -1.18 39.54
C SER A 52 71.74 -0.52 40.00
N THR A 53 71.73 -0.30 41.32
CA THR A 53 72.81 -0.14 42.31
C THR A 53 73.50 1.22 42.43
N GLU A 54 73.34 1.82 43.61
CA GLU A 54 74.23 2.86 44.15
C GLU A 54 75.68 2.35 44.23
N PRO A 55 76.68 3.25 44.22
CA PRO A 55 77.14 3.80 45.50
C PRO A 55 77.53 5.29 45.47
N ASN A 56 77.34 5.91 46.63
CA ASN A 56 77.93 7.17 47.07
C ASN A 56 79.46 7.23 46.83
N SER A 57 79.98 8.35 46.29
CA SER A 57 81.19 9.07 46.78
C SER A 57 81.86 9.96 45.73
N ASN A 58 82.33 11.10 46.23
CA ASN A 58 83.27 12.08 45.71
C ASN A 58 82.73 13.18 44.78
N ALA A 59 82.42 14.34 45.35
CA ALA A 59 83.40 15.37 45.71
C ALA A 59 84.06 15.99 44.47
N GLN A 60 83.39 17.01 43.94
CA GLN A 60 84.12 18.11 43.31
C GLN A 60 84.39 19.18 44.36
N THR A 61 85.68 19.37 44.54
CA THR A 61 86.37 20.47 45.21
C THR A 61 85.85 21.83 44.75
N GLY A 62 84.97 22.42 45.55
CA GLY A 62 84.81 23.86 45.69
C GLY A 62 85.07 24.16 47.17
N GLU A 63 85.85 25.19 47.46
CA GLU A 63 86.28 25.57 48.80
C GLU A 63 85.13 25.49 49.82
N THR A 64 85.21 24.54 50.76
CA THR A 64 84.25 24.40 51.85
C THR A 64 84.40 25.60 52.78
N GLN A 65 83.72 26.71 52.47
CA GLN A 65 83.41 27.71 53.48
C GLN A 65 82.63 27.01 54.59
N SER A 66 82.97 27.25 55.84
CA SER A 66 82.15 26.78 56.96
C SER A 66 80.81 27.49 56.94
N ALA A 67 79.73 26.72 57.05
CA ALA A 67 78.38 27.27 57.09
C ALA A 67 78.23 28.21 58.29
N LYS A 68 77.82 29.45 58.04
CA LYS A 68 77.65 30.44 59.11
C LYS A 68 76.33 30.25 59.83
N THR A 69 76.29 30.61 61.11
CA THR A 69 75.03 30.82 61.83
C THR A 69 74.83 32.31 61.96
N GLU A 70 73.67 32.81 61.55
CA GLU A 70 73.34 34.23 61.60
C GLU A 70 72.24 34.48 62.61
N VAL A 71 72.50 35.34 63.58
CA VAL A 71 71.44 35.84 64.47
C VAL A 71 71.25 37.32 64.21
N VAL A 72 70.12 37.65 63.60
CA VAL A 72 69.73 39.01 63.25
C VAL A 72 69.00 39.62 64.44
N TYR A 73 69.63 40.60 65.09
CA TYR A 73 69.03 41.34 66.19
C TYR A 73 68.45 42.65 65.69
N ALA A 74 67.13 42.79 65.82
CA ALA A 74 66.42 44.02 65.52
C ALA A 74 65.99 44.67 66.84
N ARG A 75 66.56 45.83 67.18
CA ARG A 75 66.08 46.65 68.29
C ARG A 75 65.09 47.69 67.78
N THR A 76 63.99 47.82 68.51
CA THR A 76 62.94 48.78 68.22
C THR A 76 62.61 49.57 69.48
N ASP A 77 62.13 50.79 69.32
CA ASP A 77 61.53 51.53 70.44
C ASP A 77 60.21 50.87 70.87
N ALA A 78 59.58 51.40 71.93
CA ALA A 78 58.36 50.83 72.47
C ALA A 78 57.16 50.83 71.51
N THR A 79 57.22 51.55 70.37
CA THR A 79 56.18 51.49 69.34
C THR A 79 56.43 50.45 68.26
N GLY A 80 57.57 49.74 68.31
CA GLY A 80 58.04 48.85 67.24
C GLY A 80 58.85 49.57 66.16
N LYS A 81 59.13 50.87 66.31
CA LYS A 81 59.93 51.61 65.34
C LYS A 81 61.42 51.30 65.50
N LYS A 82 62.05 50.88 64.40
CA LYS A 82 63.47 50.48 64.33
C LYS A 82 64.41 51.54 64.90
N SER A 83 65.21 51.15 65.90
CA SER A 83 66.23 51.98 66.55
C SER A 83 67.66 51.51 66.22
N GLY A 84 67.82 50.25 65.84
CA GLY A 84 69.06 49.71 65.28
C GLY A 84 68.94 48.23 64.91
N VAL A 85 69.66 47.81 63.87
CA VAL A 85 69.72 46.40 63.46
C VAL A 85 71.18 46.00 63.40
N TYR A 86 71.52 44.89 64.03
CA TYR A 86 72.85 44.30 63.92
C TYR A 86 72.73 42.79 63.75
N VAL A 87 73.66 42.21 63.02
CA VAL A 87 73.74 40.77 62.82
C VAL A 87 74.96 40.27 63.56
N VAL A 88 74.76 39.26 64.39
CA VAL A 88 75.85 38.50 64.98
C VAL A 88 76.06 37.27 64.11
N ASN A 89 77.22 37.21 63.48
CA ASN A 89 77.62 36.08 62.67
C ASN A 89 78.53 35.18 63.51
N ASP A 90 78.20 33.89 63.51
CA ASP A 90 78.94 32.82 64.15
C ASP A 90 79.55 31.90 63.10
N PHE A 91 80.87 31.75 63.18
CA PHE A 91 81.65 30.79 62.41
C PHE A 91 82.29 29.78 63.33
N ASP A 92 81.68 28.59 63.39
CA ASP A 92 82.27 27.41 64.01
C ASP A 92 82.97 26.56 62.95
N THR A 93 84.31 26.57 62.98
CA THR A 93 85.13 25.88 61.98
C THR A 93 85.99 24.81 62.67
N PRO A 94 85.93 23.53 62.24
CA PRO A 94 86.70 22.47 62.86
C PRO A 94 88.23 22.59 62.61
N THR A 95 88.65 23.43 61.66
CA THR A 95 90.06 23.72 61.35
C THR A 95 90.26 25.22 61.13
N ALA A 96 91.41 25.77 61.58
CA ALA A 96 91.74 27.18 61.42
C ALA A 96 91.82 27.56 59.94
N GLN A 97 91.03 28.55 59.52
CA GLN A 97 90.94 28.99 58.13
C GLN A 97 90.59 30.48 58.04
N THR A 98 90.91 31.11 56.92
CA THR A 98 90.43 32.47 56.63
C THR A 98 89.07 32.38 55.97
N VAL A 99 88.03 32.90 56.63
CA VAL A 99 86.67 32.94 56.12
C VAL A 99 86.38 34.34 55.59
N THR A 100 85.76 34.41 54.40
CA THR A 100 85.27 35.65 53.81
C THR A 100 83.76 35.59 53.80
N ASP A 101 83.13 36.37 54.69
CA ASP A 101 81.69 36.46 54.80
C ASP A 101 81.16 37.62 53.95
N PRO A 102 80.39 37.36 52.88
CA PRO A 102 79.76 38.43 52.12
C PRO A 102 78.67 39.10 52.97
N GLY A 103 78.74 40.44 53.06
CA GLY A 103 77.80 41.23 53.84
C GLY A 103 78.22 42.70 53.94
N THR A 104 77.27 43.60 53.67
CA THR A 104 77.50 45.05 53.76
C THR A 104 77.06 45.56 55.12
N TYR A 105 78.00 46.07 55.90
CA TYR A 105 77.78 46.55 57.27
C TYR A 105 78.25 48.00 57.40
N THR A 106 77.54 48.82 58.17
CA THR A 106 77.92 50.21 58.47
C THR A 106 79.06 50.28 59.49
N LYS A 107 79.16 49.28 60.36
CA LYS A 107 80.23 49.10 61.34
C LYS A 107 80.41 47.61 61.61
N VAL A 108 81.64 47.15 61.77
CA VAL A 108 81.94 45.77 62.16
C VAL A 108 82.77 45.77 63.43
N GLN A 109 82.42 44.89 64.36
CA GLN A 109 83.09 44.72 65.65
C GLN A 109 83.37 43.24 65.88
N ASN A 110 84.64 42.91 66.09
CA ASN A 110 85.03 41.57 66.52
C ASN A 110 84.61 41.37 67.97
N LEU A 111 83.89 40.28 68.26
CA LEU A 111 83.44 39.94 69.61
C LEU A 111 84.32 38.85 70.25
N SER A 112 85.11 38.13 69.46
CA SER A 112 85.94 37.00 69.94
C SER A 112 87.42 37.34 70.12
N THR A 113 88.00 38.22 69.29
CA THR A 113 89.44 38.54 69.35
C THR A 113 89.71 40.06 69.36
N SER A 114 90.92 40.46 69.75
CA SER A 114 91.35 41.86 69.75
C SER A 114 91.77 42.40 68.37
N GLU A 115 91.60 41.61 67.30
CA GLU A 115 91.91 42.03 65.92
C GLU A 115 90.77 42.91 65.37
N GLU A 116 91.12 44.11 64.88
CA GLU A 116 90.17 44.96 64.17
C GLU A 116 89.77 44.33 62.84
N LEU A 117 88.47 44.08 62.67
CA LEU A 117 87.88 43.64 61.42
C LEU A 117 87.56 44.85 60.54
N THR A 118 87.79 44.74 59.24
CA THR A 118 87.44 45.78 58.27
C THR A 118 86.48 45.21 57.21
N ASN A 119 85.40 45.93 56.92
CA ASN A 119 84.51 45.59 55.81
C ASN A 119 85.06 46.26 54.54
N THR A 120 85.65 45.48 53.64
CA THR A 120 86.24 45.99 52.40
C THR A 120 85.55 45.31 51.22
N ASN A 121 85.02 46.09 50.27
CA ASN A 121 84.29 45.58 49.09
C ASN A 121 83.03 44.74 49.42
N GLY A 122 82.33 45.01 50.51
CA GLY A 122 81.06 44.34 50.85
C GLY A 122 81.24 42.93 51.42
N SER A 123 82.41 42.62 51.97
CA SER A 123 82.66 41.39 52.72
C SER A 123 83.56 41.63 53.93
N VAL A 124 83.42 40.76 54.93
CA VAL A 124 84.22 40.75 56.16
C VAL A 124 85.13 39.53 56.11
N THR A 125 86.43 39.77 56.16
CA THR A 125 87.42 38.69 56.22
C THR A 125 87.90 38.50 57.65
N LEU A 126 87.78 37.29 58.18
CA LEU A 126 88.23 36.90 59.52
C LEU A 126 89.04 35.61 59.47
N THR A 127 89.96 35.44 60.43
CA THR A 127 90.70 34.18 60.60
C THR A 127 90.12 33.41 61.77
N THR A 128 89.66 32.18 61.53
CA THR A 128 89.12 31.31 62.56
C THR A 128 90.22 30.45 63.19
N THR A 129 90.03 30.08 64.45
CA THR A 129 90.90 29.13 65.17
C THR A 129 90.19 27.77 65.21
N ALA A 130 90.92 26.66 65.08
CA ALA A 130 90.33 25.33 65.04
C ALA A 130 89.56 25.00 66.32
N GLY A 131 88.24 24.80 66.22
CA GLY A 131 87.38 24.40 67.34
C GLY A 131 87.06 25.51 68.35
N GLU A 132 87.36 26.77 68.03
CA GLU A 132 86.93 27.94 68.82
C GLU A 132 86.02 28.82 67.94
N PRO A 133 84.74 29.01 68.31
CA PRO A 133 83.81 29.80 67.50
C PRO A 133 84.22 31.27 67.48
N VAL A 134 84.24 31.85 66.29
CA VAL A 134 84.52 33.28 66.10
C VAL A 134 83.21 34.02 65.85
N TYR A 135 82.92 34.97 66.72
CA TYR A 135 81.77 35.85 66.66
C TYR A 135 82.20 37.23 66.22
N TYR A 136 81.49 37.80 65.26
CA TYR A 136 81.57 39.21 64.99
C TYR A 136 80.17 39.81 64.83
N GLN A 137 80.05 41.07 65.25
CA GLN A 137 78.85 41.86 65.07
C GLN A 137 79.05 42.79 63.87
N GLY A 138 78.09 42.77 62.95
CA GLY A 138 77.96 43.76 61.89
C GLY A 138 76.72 44.60 62.11
N ASP A 139 76.88 45.90 62.32
CA ASP A 139 75.76 46.85 62.35
C ASP A 139 75.28 47.07 60.91
N LEU A 140 73.97 47.02 60.70
CA LEU A 140 73.33 47.26 59.40
C LEU A 140 72.81 48.70 59.32
N ASP A 141 72.54 49.15 58.11
CA ASP A 141 71.88 50.44 57.91
C ASP A 141 70.50 50.44 58.59
N ALA A 142 70.13 51.54 59.24
CA ALA A 142 68.85 51.65 59.95
C ALA A 142 67.63 51.52 59.01
N SER A 143 67.82 51.68 57.70
CA SER A 143 66.81 51.46 56.66
C SER A 143 66.68 50.00 56.19
N THR A 144 67.53 49.07 56.65
CA THR A 144 67.44 47.65 56.25
C THR A 144 66.06 47.08 56.58
N GLN A 145 65.42 46.47 55.57
CA GLN A 145 64.12 45.85 55.71
C GLN A 145 64.26 44.50 56.43
N LEU A 146 63.37 44.26 57.38
CA LEU A 146 63.31 43.05 58.17
C LEU A 146 62.15 42.17 57.67
N PRO A 147 62.20 40.83 57.83
CA PRO A 147 61.16 39.94 57.29
C PRO A 147 59.76 40.14 57.87
N TRP A 148 59.66 40.71 59.07
CA TRP A 148 58.38 41.05 59.69
C TRP A 148 58.39 42.51 60.15
N ASP A 149 57.28 43.22 59.91
CA ASP A 149 56.99 44.46 60.62
C ASP A 149 56.42 44.11 61.99
N VAL A 150 56.95 44.74 63.02
CA VAL A 150 56.46 44.62 64.39
C VAL A 150 55.98 45.99 64.82
N GLU A 151 54.69 46.12 65.08
CA GLU A 151 54.07 47.36 65.55
C GLU A 151 53.44 47.11 66.92
N VAL A 152 53.70 48.01 67.87
CA VAL A 152 53.07 47.98 69.18
C VAL A 152 52.30 49.26 69.41
N THR A 153 50.98 49.14 69.56
CA THR A 153 50.09 50.26 69.83
C THR A 153 49.52 50.16 71.24
N TYR A 154 49.60 51.25 71.99
CA TYR A 154 49.08 51.31 73.36
C TYR A 154 47.84 52.19 73.45
N ARG A 155 46.81 51.71 74.16
CA ARG A 155 45.57 52.44 74.40
C ARG A 155 45.24 52.45 75.90
N LEU A 156 45.27 53.63 76.52
CA LEU A 156 44.87 53.82 77.92
C LEU A 156 43.45 54.39 77.97
N ASP A 157 42.55 53.71 78.65
CA ASP A 157 41.11 54.02 78.74
C ASP A 157 40.47 54.25 77.35
N GLY A 158 40.89 53.46 76.35
CA GLY A 158 40.41 53.51 74.98
C GLY A 158 40.99 54.62 74.09
N LYS A 159 41.98 55.39 74.56
CA LYS A 159 42.69 56.40 73.76
C LYS A 159 44.11 55.97 73.47
N VAL A 160 44.53 56.09 72.21
CA VAL A 160 45.93 55.88 71.81
C VAL A 160 46.82 56.88 72.55
N VAL A 161 47.85 56.38 73.21
CA VAL A 161 48.79 57.15 74.04
C VAL A 161 50.21 56.78 73.65
N SER A 162 51.14 57.73 73.75
CA SER A 162 52.56 57.43 73.47
C SER A 162 53.20 56.66 74.64
N PRO A 163 54.28 55.89 74.41
CA PRO A 163 55.01 55.20 75.48
C PRO A 163 55.48 56.13 76.61
N ASP A 164 55.91 57.36 76.27
CA ASP A 164 56.34 58.36 77.26
C ASP A 164 55.17 58.86 78.12
N GLU A 165 53.94 58.89 77.58
CA GLU A 165 52.73 59.33 78.28
C GLU A 165 52.13 58.24 79.18
N LEU A 166 52.48 56.97 78.93
CA LEU A 166 52.08 55.80 79.74
C LEU A 166 52.91 55.61 80.99
N SER A 167 54.15 56.12 81.00
CA SER A 167 55.05 56.01 82.13
C SER A 167 54.40 56.51 83.41
N GLY A 168 54.21 55.59 84.35
CA GLY A 168 53.60 55.83 85.66
C GLY A 168 52.11 56.18 85.66
N LYS A 169 51.38 55.88 84.58
CA LYS A 169 49.92 56.00 84.54
C LYS A 169 49.23 54.75 85.04
N SER A 170 48.01 54.93 85.52
CA SER A 170 47.11 53.86 85.93
C SER A 170 45.79 53.97 85.18
N GLY A 171 45.19 52.84 84.81
CA GLY A 171 43.94 52.79 84.04
C GLY A 171 43.81 51.46 83.28
N LYS A 172 42.77 51.34 82.44
CA LYS A 172 42.62 50.16 81.57
C LYS A 172 43.55 50.29 80.38
N LEU A 173 44.50 49.38 80.26
CA LEU A 173 45.50 49.38 79.20
C LEU A 173 45.24 48.22 78.23
N ASP A 174 45.26 48.55 76.95
CA ASP A 174 45.25 47.61 75.83
C ASP A 174 46.56 47.80 75.04
N ILE A 175 47.32 46.72 74.91
CA ILE A 175 48.59 46.65 74.20
C ILE A 175 48.36 45.77 72.97
N GLU A 176 48.26 46.39 71.81
CA GLU A 176 48.09 45.75 70.50
C GLU A 176 49.49 45.42 69.94
N LEU A 177 49.84 44.14 69.88
CA LEU A 177 51.04 43.63 69.21
C LEU A 177 50.65 43.09 67.83
N LYS A 178 51.08 43.79 66.79
CA LYS A 178 50.87 43.40 65.40
C LYS A 178 52.19 42.97 64.78
N VAL A 179 52.21 41.76 64.21
CA VAL A 179 53.36 41.20 63.49
C VAL A 179 52.94 40.81 62.08
N THR A 180 53.45 41.53 61.07
CA THR A 180 53.06 41.34 59.67
C THR A 180 54.24 40.87 58.85
N GLY A 181 54.11 39.73 58.16
CA GLY A 181 55.12 39.25 57.22
C GLY A 181 55.21 40.14 55.97
N MET A 182 56.42 40.42 55.52
CA MET A 182 56.65 41.18 54.29
C MET A 182 56.44 40.32 53.05
N ASP A 183 55.64 40.79 52.09
CA ASP A 183 55.34 40.07 50.85
C ASP A 183 55.98 40.67 49.58
N ASP A 184 56.50 41.90 49.65
CA ASP A 184 56.83 42.72 48.47
C ASP A 184 58.31 42.63 48.02
N ASP A 185 59.22 42.01 48.80
CA ASP A 185 60.64 41.85 48.47
C ASP A 185 61.09 40.38 48.56
N THR A 186 61.61 39.86 47.45
CA THR A 186 62.11 38.48 47.31
C THR A 186 63.19 38.09 48.31
N ALA A 187 63.97 39.03 48.85
CA ALA A 187 65.06 38.68 49.77
C ALA A 187 64.61 38.42 51.22
N THR A 188 63.46 38.96 51.63
CA THR A 188 62.98 38.87 53.02
C THR A 188 61.65 38.13 53.15
N SER A 189 60.83 38.07 52.09
CA SER A 189 59.55 37.37 52.09
C SER A 189 59.67 35.86 52.30
N ASP A 190 60.79 35.27 51.86
CA ASP A 190 61.01 33.84 51.96
C ASP A 190 61.19 33.41 53.42
N PHE A 191 61.86 34.24 54.24
CA PHE A 191 61.91 34.04 55.68
C PHE A 191 60.51 34.14 56.30
N ALA A 192 59.71 35.17 55.93
CA ALA A 192 58.36 35.35 56.46
C ALA A 192 57.41 34.17 56.15
N LYS A 193 57.61 33.51 55.01
CA LYS A 193 56.79 32.39 54.52
C LYS A 193 57.24 31.01 55.01
N SER A 194 58.47 30.89 55.51
CA SER A 194 59.06 29.60 55.90
C SER A 194 59.45 29.50 57.36
N PHE A 195 59.42 30.61 58.11
CA PHE A 195 59.79 30.64 59.52
C PHE A 195 58.56 30.74 60.41
N MET A 196 58.59 29.96 61.48
CA MET A 196 57.67 30.07 62.59
C MET A 196 58.18 31.15 63.54
N LEU A 197 57.27 32.00 64.00
CA LEU A 197 57.56 33.13 64.88
C LEU A 197 57.05 32.84 66.29
N GLN A 198 57.85 33.17 67.28
CA GLN A 198 57.48 33.10 68.68
C GLN A 198 57.66 34.47 69.34
N ALA A 199 56.56 35.11 69.74
CA ALA A 199 56.59 36.41 70.43
C ALA A 199 56.37 36.23 71.93
N GLN A 200 57.24 36.78 72.76
CA GLN A 200 57.17 36.67 74.22
C GLN A 200 57.21 38.05 74.89
N GLY A 201 56.24 38.36 75.74
CA GLY A 201 56.15 39.59 76.52
C GLY A 201 56.17 39.29 78.01
N THR A 202 56.97 40.03 78.79
CA THR A 202 57.05 39.87 80.26
C THR A 202 56.44 41.09 80.95
N PHE A 203 55.43 40.84 81.79
CA PHE A 203 54.65 41.87 82.47
C PHE A 203 54.79 41.74 83.99
N PRO A 204 55.31 42.75 84.70
CA PRO A 204 55.38 42.72 86.17
C PRO A 204 54.00 42.77 86.81
N ASN A 205 53.69 41.82 87.70
CA ASN A 205 52.36 41.67 88.30
C ASN A 205 51.96 42.84 89.21
N ASP A 206 52.95 43.53 89.81
CA ASP A 206 52.73 44.69 90.66
C ASP A 206 52.22 45.92 89.88
N ASN A 207 52.55 46.00 88.58
CA ASN A 207 52.29 47.18 87.76
C ASN A 207 51.24 46.93 86.64
N PHE A 208 50.93 45.67 86.34
CA PHE A 208 49.94 45.30 85.34
C PHE A 208 49.24 43.99 85.68
N HIS A 209 47.94 44.05 85.88
CA HIS A 209 47.09 42.88 86.03
C HIS A 209 46.50 42.49 84.67
N LEU A 210 46.96 41.37 84.11
CA LEU A 210 46.50 40.86 82.81
C LEU A 210 45.06 40.32 82.91
N ASP A 211 44.14 40.87 82.12
CA ASP A 211 42.74 40.41 82.02
C ASP A 211 42.55 39.41 80.87
N ASP A 212 43.09 39.73 79.68
CA ASP A 212 42.98 38.93 78.47
C ASP A 212 44.25 39.07 77.62
N SER A 213 44.64 38.00 76.95
CA SER A 213 45.79 37.93 76.05
C SER A 213 45.44 37.32 74.70
N ASP A 214 44.17 37.31 74.29
CA ASP A 214 43.68 36.60 73.10
C ASP A 214 44.17 35.13 73.12
N ASP A 215 44.76 34.66 72.01
CA ASP A 215 45.27 33.29 71.82
C ASP A 215 46.67 33.05 72.44
N GLY A 216 47.12 33.96 73.31
CA GLY A 216 48.42 33.89 73.97
C GLY A 216 48.49 32.79 75.02
N THR A 217 49.58 32.01 75.02
CA THR A 217 49.88 31.09 76.13
C THR A 217 50.44 31.90 77.31
N VAL A 218 49.69 31.99 78.40
CA VAL A 218 50.06 32.75 79.61
C VAL A 218 50.71 31.84 80.65
N ALA A 219 51.85 32.26 81.20
CA ALA A 219 52.54 31.59 82.29
C ALA A 219 53.00 32.59 83.37
N VAL A 220 52.64 32.36 84.63
CA VAL A 220 53.09 33.18 85.77
C VAL A 220 54.42 32.66 86.29
N VAL A 221 55.45 33.51 86.31
CA VAL A 221 56.83 33.17 86.69
C VAL A 221 57.32 34.17 87.74
N GLY A 222 57.27 33.78 89.02
CA GLY A 222 57.65 34.65 90.14
C GLY A 222 56.74 35.87 90.24
N ASP A 223 57.35 37.06 90.21
CA ASP A 223 56.64 38.35 90.27
C ASP A 223 56.20 38.87 88.88
N ASN A 224 56.40 38.09 87.82
CA ASN A 224 56.06 38.45 86.44
C ASN A 224 55.06 37.47 85.80
N THR A 225 54.29 37.96 84.83
CA THR A 225 53.47 37.17 83.91
C THR A 225 54.10 37.19 82.52
N LEU A 226 54.33 36.01 81.94
CA LEU A 226 54.86 35.83 80.60
C LEU A 226 53.72 35.46 79.64
N VAL A 227 53.60 36.18 78.53
CA VAL A 227 52.64 35.88 77.45
C VAL A 227 53.41 35.46 76.22
N THR A 228 53.11 34.29 75.67
CA THR A 228 53.79 33.71 74.50
C THR A 228 52.80 33.47 73.34
N TYR A 229 53.10 33.98 72.16
CA TYR A 229 52.38 33.69 70.92
C TYR A 229 53.25 32.87 69.98
N LEU A 230 52.61 32.00 69.19
CA LEU A 230 53.23 31.23 68.12
C LEU A 230 52.51 31.55 66.80
N LEU A 231 53.26 31.96 65.79
CA LEU A 231 52.77 32.33 64.47
C LEU A 231 53.35 31.38 63.43
N LEU A 232 52.47 30.73 62.66
CA LEU A 232 52.87 29.78 61.62
C LEU A 232 53.50 30.51 60.41
N PRO A 233 54.39 29.84 59.66
CA PRO A 233 54.98 30.44 58.46
C PRO A 233 53.93 30.98 57.48
N GLY A 234 54.16 32.18 56.94
CA GLY A 234 53.28 32.83 55.96
C GLY A 234 51.96 33.35 56.50
N THR A 235 51.77 33.38 57.83
CA THR A 235 50.60 33.98 58.49
C THR A 235 50.97 35.27 59.21
N ASN A 236 49.98 36.15 59.46
CA ASN A 236 50.15 37.41 60.18
C ASN A 236 49.55 37.32 61.60
N GLY A 237 50.17 38.00 62.57
CA GLY A 237 49.71 38.09 63.95
C GLY A 237 49.14 39.48 64.27
N ASP A 238 48.03 39.51 64.99
CA ASP A 238 47.39 40.73 65.49
C ASP A 238 46.73 40.38 66.83
N TRP A 239 47.37 40.76 67.93
CA TRP A 239 47.01 40.31 69.27
C TRP A 239 46.85 41.50 70.23
N HIS A 240 45.78 41.47 71.02
CA HIS A 240 45.49 42.47 72.05
C HIS A 240 45.73 41.89 73.44
N ILE A 241 46.59 42.58 74.20
CA ILE A 241 46.92 42.25 75.58
C ILE A 241 46.29 43.32 76.47
N THR A 242 45.19 42.97 77.15
CA THR A 242 44.40 43.92 77.93
C THR A 242 44.48 43.64 79.42
N GLY A 243 44.46 44.70 80.23
CA GLY A 243 44.54 44.58 81.68
C GLY A 243 44.44 45.90 82.44
N GLU A 244 44.48 45.82 83.77
CA GLU A 244 44.53 46.98 84.66
C GLU A 244 45.97 47.37 84.99
N ALA A 245 46.37 48.56 84.56
CA ALA A 245 47.71 49.08 84.79
C ALA A 245 47.77 49.97 86.04
N THR A 246 48.84 49.84 86.83
CA THR A 246 49.16 50.70 87.98
C THR A 246 50.64 51.07 87.92
N ASP A 247 50.98 52.36 87.76
CA ASP A 247 52.38 52.79 87.58
C ASP A 247 53.09 52.01 86.45
N PHE A 248 52.45 51.95 85.28
CA PHE A 248 52.79 50.96 84.24
C PHE A 248 54.24 51.08 83.76
N THR A 249 54.97 49.97 83.89
CA THR A 249 56.27 49.73 83.25
C THR A 249 56.41 48.26 82.91
N TYR A 250 57.06 47.91 81.81
CA TYR A 250 57.36 46.52 81.47
C TYR A 250 58.62 46.43 80.61
N SER A 251 59.16 45.23 80.41
CA SER A 251 60.44 45.02 79.73
C SER A 251 60.37 45.00 78.19
N GLY A 252 59.16 45.09 77.61
CA GLY A 252 58.98 45.00 76.17
C GLY A 252 58.71 43.58 75.66
N TRP A 253 58.92 43.36 74.36
CA TRP A 253 58.71 42.07 73.69
C TRP A 253 60.02 41.50 73.16
N GLN A 254 60.21 40.20 73.34
CA GLN A 254 61.23 39.42 72.66
C GLN A 254 60.55 38.51 71.65
N ILE A 255 60.80 38.71 70.37
CA ILE A 255 60.21 37.93 69.28
C ILE A 255 61.33 37.18 68.57
N SER A 256 61.23 35.85 68.53
CA SER A 256 62.21 34.98 67.88
C SER A 256 61.58 34.23 66.72
N ALA A 257 62.22 34.22 65.54
CA ALA A 257 61.77 33.43 64.39
C ALA A 257 62.75 32.31 64.07
N MET A 258 62.23 31.10 63.84
CA MET A 258 62.98 29.88 63.58
C MET A 258 62.35 29.07 62.43
N PRO A 259 63.13 28.33 61.62
CA PRO A 259 62.59 27.51 60.53
C PRO A 259 61.80 26.28 61.04
N LEU A 260 60.72 25.90 60.34
CA LEU A 260 59.88 24.74 60.70
C LEU A 260 60.26 23.49 59.87
N SER A 261 60.55 22.36 60.53
CA SER A 261 60.76 21.05 59.87
C SER A 261 59.84 19.97 60.46
N MET A 262 58.78 19.58 59.73
CA MET A 262 57.91 18.44 60.07
C MET A 262 57.65 17.56 58.83
N ASP A 263 57.68 16.24 59.01
CA ASP A 263 57.45 15.24 57.95
C ASP A 263 56.08 14.53 58.15
N ILE A 264 55.13 14.68 57.21
CA ILE A 264 53.82 13.98 57.21
C ILE A 264 53.64 13.24 55.86
N ASN A 265 53.26 11.96 55.89
CA ASN A 265 52.97 11.11 54.72
C ASN A 265 51.57 10.48 54.85
N VAL A 266 50.65 10.81 53.94
CA VAL A 266 49.26 10.29 53.97
C VAL A 266 49.10 8.91 53.34
N ARG A 267 50.12 8.40 52.63
CA ARG A 267 50.09 7.03 52.06
C ARG A 267 50.30 5.93 53.11
N ASP A 268 50.87 6.28 54.27
CA ASP A 268 51.07 5.35 55.38
C ASP A 268 49.81 5.24 56.28
N ALA A 269 48.73 5.97 55.96
CA ALA A 269 47.44 5.89 56.63
C ALA A 269 46.59 4.70 56.13
N ASP A 270 45.68 4.18 56.97
CA ASP A 270 44.77 3.11 56.60
C ASP A 270 43.66 3.62 55.66
N ASN A 271 43.83 3.38 54.36
CA ASN A 271 42.91 3.80 53.31
C ASN A 271 42.03 2.64 52.79
N SER A 272 42.03 1.50 53.47
CA SER A 272 41.29 0.29 53.03
C SER A 272 39.80 0.54 52.83
N GLN A 273 39.19 1.40 53.65
CA GLN A 273 37.77 1.76 53.50
C GLN A 273 37.49 2.59 52.25
N LEU A 274 38.43 3.45 51.84
CA LEU A 274 38.30 4.26 50.63
C LEU A 274 38.42 3.35 49.40
N THR A 275 39.43 2.47 49.37
CA THR A 275 39.61 1.49 48.29
C THR A 275 38.43 0.52 48.19
N ASP A 276 37.90 0.00 49.30
CA ASP A 276 36.70 -0.86 49.31
C ASP A 276 35.45 -0.12 48.79
N ALA A 277 35.29 1.15 49.15
CA ALA A 277 34.15 1.96 48.71
C ALA A 277 34.23 2.24 47.20
N THR A 278 35.42 2.60 46.71
CA THR A 278 35.66 2.83 45.28
C THR A 278 35.51 1.54 44.47
N SER A 279 36.03 0.40 44.94
CA SER A 279 35.85 -0.90 44.28
C SER A 279 34.37 -1.31 44.19
N LYS A 280 33.58 -1.11 45.25
CA LYS A 280 32.13 -1.38 45.21
C LYS A 280 31.39 -0.44 44.27
N LEU A 281 31.84 0.81 44.16
CA LEU A 281 31.29 1.77 43.22
C LEU A 281 31.61 1.35 41.78
N THR A 282 32.86 0.96 41.50
CA THR A 282 33.28 0.43 40.19
C THR A 282 32.47 -0.82 39.83
N ASP A 283 32.38 -1.81 40.72
CA ASP A 283 31.58 -3.02 40.49
C ASP A 283 30.09 -2.69 40.21
N GLY A 284 29.53 -1.71 40.92
CA GLY A 284 28.16 -1.25 40.71
C GLY A 284 27.96 -0.54 39.38
N VAL A 285 28.93 0.27 38.95
CA VAL A 285 28.92 0.91 37.63
C VAL A 285 29.09 -0.12 36.52
N ASP A 286 29.94 -1.13 36.70
CA ASP A 286 30.15 -2.24 35.75
C ASP A 286 28.88 -3.08 35.56
N GLN A 287 28.24 -3.47 36.67
CA GLN A 287 26.98 -4.20 36.63
C GLN A 287 25.92 -3.40 35.88
N LEU A 288 25.82 -2.11 36.17
CA LEU A 288 24.88 -1.26 35.48
C LEU A 288 25.20 -1.08 33.98
N ALA A 289 26.46 -0.86 33.63
CA ALA A 289 26.89 -0.75 32.24
C ALA A 289 26.58 -2.05 31.47
N SER A 290 26.80 -3.21 32.10
CA SER A 290 26.41 -4.50 31.52
C SER A 290 24.89 -4.64 31.34
N GLY A 291 24.08 -4.25 32.33
CA GLY A 291 22.62 -4.22 32.22
C GLY A 291 22.11 -3.27 31.13
N GLY A 292 22.75 -2.09 30.98
CA GLY A 292 22.46 -1.14 29.90
C GLY A 292 22.78 -1.70 28.51
N ARG A 293 23.89 -2.42 28.36
CA ARG A 293 24.25 -3.12 27.11
C ARG A 293 23.29 -4.25 26.76
N GLU A 294 22.85 -5.03 27.75
CA GLU A 294 21.84 -6.07 27.56
C GLU A 294 20.49 -5.48 27.13
N LEU A 295 20.08 -4.39 27.77
CA LEU A 295 18.88 -3.63 27.41
C LEU A 295 18.96 -3.08 25.96
N ALA A 296 20.08 -2.44 25.61
CA ALA A 296 20.28 -1.91 24.27
C ALA A 296 20.24 -3.03 23.20
N SER A 297 20.91 -4.16 23.47
CA SER A 297 20.91 -5.34 22.59
C SER A 297 19.50 -5.93 22.41
N ALA A 298 18.71 -5.99 23.48
CA ALA A 298 17.33 -6.48 23.42
C ALA A 298 16.43 -5.54 22.61
N LEU A 299 16.58 -4.22 22.76
CA LEU A 299 15.82 -3.23 21.98
C LEU A 299 16.21 -3.23 20.51
N ASP A 300 17.50 -3.41 20.18
CA ASP A 300 17.98 -3.57 18.81
C ASP A 300 17.37 -4.80 18.14
N LEU A 301 17.23 -5.91 18.88
CA LEU A 301 16.60 -7.13 18.38
C LEU A 301 15.11 -6.91 18.07
N ILE A 302 14.38 -6.23 18.97
CA ILE A 302 12.97 -5.86 18.75
C ILE A 302 12.86 -4.95 17.52
N ASN A 303 13.74 -3.96 17.37
CA ASN A 303 13.73 -3.03 16.26
C ASN A 303 13.97 -3.75 14.91
N ALA A 304 14.93 -4.69 14.87
CA ALA A 304 15.17 -5.52 13.69
C ALA A 304 13.96 -6.41 13.34
N GLY A 305 13.28 -6.95 14.36
CA GLY A 305 12.04 -7.71 14.20
C GLY A 305 10.89 -6.86 13.67
N ALA A 306 10.70 -5.65 14.22
CA ALA A 306 9.67 -4.69 13.81
C ALA A 306 9.89 -4.24 12.35
N GLY A 307 11.12 -3.89 11.96
CA GLY A 307 11.46 -3.51 10.58
C GLY A 307 11.27 -4.67 9.58
N SER A 308 11.55 -5.91 9.99
CA SER A 308 11.28 -7.11 9.18
C SER A 308 9.78 -7.35 9.00
N ALA A 309 8.99 -7.16 10.06
CA ALA A 309 7.54 -7.26 10.01
C ALA A 309 6.93 -6.16 9.12
N GLN A 310 7.41 -4.92 9.24
CA GLN A 310 7.01 -3.77 8.41
C GLN A 310 7.26 -4.04 6.93
N SER A 311 8.47 -4.50 6.59
CA SER A 311 8.78 -4.88 5.21
C SER A 311 7.80 -5.93 4.67
N GLY A 312 7.37 -6.88 5.52
CA GLY A 312 6.32 -7.85 5.18
C GLY A 312 4.92 -7.26 5.02
N SER A 313 4.52 -6.31 5.86
CA SER A 313 3.23 -5.63 5.72
C SER A 313 3.16 -4.75 4.48
N GLY A 314 4.23 -4.04 4.12
CA GLY A 314 4.30 -3.25 2.89
C GLY A 314 4.23 -4.13 1.63
N GLU A 315 4.89 -5.30 1.65
CA GLU A 315 4.76 -6.30 0.60
C GLU A 315 3.31 -6.79 0.47
N LEU A 316 2.66 -7.11 1.59
CA LEU A 316 1.25 -7.53 1.65
C LEU A 316 0.31 -6.45 1.11
N ALA A 317 0.49 -5.19 1.54
CA ALA A 317 -0.32 -4.06 1.08
C ALA A 317 -0.25 -3.90 -0.44
N SER A 318 0.97 -3.94 -0.99
CA SER A 318 1.18 -3.91 -2.44
C SER A 318 0.50 -5.09 -3.17
N GLY A 319 0.54 -6.30 -2.60
CA GLY A 319 -0.13 -7.47 -3.16
C GLY A 319 -1.65 -7.37 -3.09
N ALA A 320 -2.18 -6.83 -2.00
CA ALA A 320 -3.60 -6.59 -1.81
C ALA A 320 -4.14 -5.50 -2.75
N ASP A 321 -3.38 -4.44 -3.00
CA ASP A 321 -3.71 -3.41 -4.00
C ASP A 321 -3.77 -3.99 -5.42
N GLN A 322 -2.81 -4.84 -5.78
CA GLN A 322 -2.84 -5.56 -7.06
C GLN A 322 -4.07 -6.47 -7.18
N LEU A 323 -4.43 -7.18 -6.11
CA LEU A 323 -5.65 -7.99 -6.07
C LEU A 323 -6.91 -7.11 -6.22
N ALA A 324 -6.98 -5.98 -5.54
CA ALA A 324 -8.10 -5.04 -5.64
C ALA A 324 -8.23 -4.48 -7.07
N ALA A 325 -7.11 -4.13 -7.72
CA ALA A 325 -7.12 -3.68 -9.11
C ALA A 325 -7.63 -4.79 -10.06
N GLY A 326 -7.08 -6.00 -9.97
CA GLY A 326 -7.48 -7.12 -10.84
C GLY A 326 -8.93 -7.56 -10.61
N THR A 327 -9.42 -7.52 -9.37
CA THR A 327 -10.82 -7.84 -9.06
C THR A 327 -11.77 -6.73 -9.53
N GLY A 328 -11.34 -5.47 -9.54
CA GLY A 328 -12.07 -4.37 -10.19
C GLY A 328 -12.19 -4.54 -11.71
N GLU A 329 -11.13 -4.99 -12.39
CA GLU A 329 -11.20 -5.36 -13.82
C GLU A 329 -12.17 -6.52 -14.06
N ALA A 330 -12.14 -7.54 -13.20
CA ALA A 330 -13.09 -8.64 -13.26
C ALA A 330 -14.55 -8.14 -13.09
N VAL A 331 -14.84 -7.25 -12.15
CA VAL A 331 -16.18 -6.65 -12.01
C VAL A 331 -16.62 -5.95 -13.30
N ASN A 332 -15.76 -5.13 -13.90
CA ASN A 332 -16.06 -4.48 -15.18
C ASN A 332 -16.32 -5.50 -16.30
N GLY A 333 -15.51 -6.56 -16.36
CA GLY A 333 -15.70 -7.67 -17.29
C GLY A 333 -17.05 -8.38 -17.10
N THR A 334 -17.48 -8.63 -15.86
CA THR A 334 -18.80 -9.22 -15.59
C THR A 334 -19.97 -8.35 -16.03
N ALA A 335 -19.83 -7.02 -15.93
CA ALA A 335 -20.87 -6.10 -16.39
C ALA A 335 -21.03 -6.16 -17.92
N GLN A 336 -19.92 -6.21 -18.65
CA GLN A 336 -19.93 -6.41 -20.10
C GLN A 336 -20.54 -7.76 -20.48
N LEU A 337 -20.16 -8.82 -19.76
CA LEU A 337 -20.69 -10.17 -19.95
C LEU A 337 -22.19 -10.22 -19.71
N SER A 338 -22.69 -9.55 -18.66
CA SER A 338 -24.11 -9.52 -18.29
C SER A 338 -24.92 -8.84 -19.40
N SER A 339 -24.45 -7.68 -19.87
CA SER A 339 -25.06 -6.99 -21.02
C SER A 339 -25.11 -7.90 -22.25
N GLY A 340 -23.99 -8.53 -22.62
CA GLY A 340 -23.93 -9.43 -23.77
C GLY A 340 -24.83 -10.66 -23.62
N GLY A 341 -24.91 -11.25 -22.43
CA GLY A 341 -25.80 -12.37 -22.14
C GLY A 341 -27.28 -12.01 -22.27
N HIS A 342 -27.67 -10.81 -21.83
CA HIS A 342 -29.04 -10.30 -22.01
C HIS A 342 -29.35 -9.99 -23.49
N GLN A 343 -28.41 -9.42 -24.23
CA GLN A 343 -28.55 -9.18 -25.66
C GLN A 343 -28.76 -10.49 -26.42
N LEU A 344 -27.94 -11.51 -26.13
CA LEU A 344 -28.11 -12.85 -26.70
C LEU A 344 -29.48 -13.46 -26.37
N ALA A 345 -29.92 -13.39 -25.12
CA ALA A 345 -31.24 -13.93 -24.73
C ALA A 345 -32.39 -13.22 -25.47
N SER A 346 -32.27 -11.92 -25.69
CA SER A 346 -33.20 -11.12 -26.50
C SER A 346 -33.17 -11.55 -27.97
N GLY A 347 -31.99 -11.63 -28.58
CA GLY A 347 -31.82 -12.03 -29.98
C GLY A 347 -32.36 -13.43 -30.24
N ALA A 348 -32.07 -14.40 -29.36
CA ALA A 348 -32.58 -15.76 -29.46
C ALA A 348 -34.12 -15.81 -29.37
N ALA A 349 -34.73 -14.98 -28.53
CA ALA A 349 -36.20 -14.89 -28.43
C ALA A 349 -36.84 -14.26 -29.69
N GLN A 350 -36.18 -13.28 -30.31
CA GLN A 350 -36.64 -12.70 -31.57
C GLN A 350 -36.57 -13.73 -32.70
N LEU A 351 -35.46 -14.45 -32.80
CA LEU A 351 -35.26 -15.50 -33.79
C LEU A 351 -36.26 -16.65 -33.66
N GLU A 352 -36.54 -17.08 -32.42
CA GLU A 352 -37.60 -18.07 -32.14
C GLU A 352 -38.96 -17.60 -32.68
N ALA A 353 -39.32 -16.34 -32.44
CA ALA A 353 -40.58 -15.77 -32.93
C ALA A 353 -40.62 -15.68 -34.47
N GLY A 354 -39.50 -15.30 -35.11
CA GLY A 354 -39.35 -15.29 -36.57
C GLY A 354 -39.50 -16.69 -37.18
N ALA A 355 -38.83 -17.68 -36.60
CA ALA A 355 -38.90 -19.08 -37.00
C ALA A 355 -40.33 -19.64 -36.92
N GLN A 356 -41.06 -19.38 -35.83
CA GLN A 356 -42.45 -19.83 -35.68
C GLN A 356 -43.41 -19.16 -36.66
N SER A 357 -43.16 -17.88 -36.97
CA SER A 357 -43.95 -17.17 -37.99
C SER A 357 -43.74 -17.81 -39.36
N ALA A 358 -42.48 -17.98 -39.78
CA ALA A 358 -42.13 -18.64 -41.03
C ALA A 358 -42.71 -20.06 -41.11
N LYS A 359 -42.70 -20.80 -39.98
CA LYS A 359 -43.27 -22.15 -39.89
C LYS A 359 -44.77 -22.14 -40.21
N THR A 360 -45.50 -21.23 -39.58
CA THR A 360 -46.93 -21.02 -39.85
C THR A 360 -47.19 -20.73 -41.32
N GLY A 361 -46.36 -19.89 -41.96
CA GLY A 361 -46.45 -19.61 -43.39
C GLY A 361 -46.18 -20.84 -44.27
N SER A 362 -45.20 -21.67 -43.91
CA SER A 362 -44.88 -22.90 -44.63
C SER A 362 -46.01 -23.93 -44.57
N SER A 363 -46.60 -24.13 -43.39
CA SER A 363 -47.79 -24.96 -43.22
C SER A 363 -48.96 -24.48 -44.11
N GLN A 364 -49.20 -23.16 -44.21
CA GLN A 364 -50.25 -22.61 -45.07
C GLN A 364 -49.99 -22.85 -46.57
N VAL A 365 -48.73 -22.77 -47.01
CA VAL A 365 -48.36 -23.09 -48.40
C VAL A 365 -48.57 -24.57 -48.68
N ALA A 366 -48.22 -25.45 -47.74
CA ALA A 366 -48.44 -26.89 -47.87
C ALA A 366 -49.93 -27.24 -47.98
N ASP A 367 -50.76 -26.74 -47.06
CA ASP A 367 -52.21 -26.94 -47.06
C ASP A 367 -52.84 -26.44 -48.37
N GLY A 368 -52.43 -25.27 -48.85
CA GLY A 368 -52.90 -24.72 -50.12
C GLY A 368 -52.46 -25.56 -51.32
N ALA A 369 -51.24 -26.07 -51.32
CA ALA A 369 -50.74 -26.94 -52.39
C ALA A 369 -51.45 -28.30 -52.43
N ASP A 370 -51.81 -28.87 -51.27
CA ASP A 370 -52.63 -30.07 -51.17
C ASP A 370 -54.06 -29.83 -51.70
N GLN A 371 -54.65 -28.67 -51.38
CA GLN A 371 -55.94 -28.25 -51.93
C GLN A 371 -55.88 -28.11 -53.46
N LEU A 372 -54.83 -27.46 -53.98
CA LEU A 372 -54.60 -27.31 -55.42
C LEU A 372 -54.47 -28.68 -56.13
N SER A 373 -53.76 -29.63 -55.52
CA SER A 373 -53.68 -31.00 -56.03
C SER A 373 -55.06 -31.68 -56.06
N ALA A 374 -55.85 -31.54 -54.99
CA ALA A 374 -57.21 -32.08 -54.95
C ALA A 374 -58.14 -31.46 -56.01
N GLY A 375 -58.10 -30.13 -56.17
CA GLY A 375 -58.89 -29.41 -57.18
C GLY A 375 -58.50 -29.78 -58.62
N THR A 376 -57.21 -29.95 -58.88
CA THR A 376 -56.71 -30.34 -60.20
C THR A 376 -57.02 -31.81 -60.53
N ALA A 377 -57.00 -32.71 -59.55
CA ALA A 377 -57.50 -34.08 -59.71
C ALA A 377 -59.00 -34.11 -60.06
N GLN A 378 -59.81 -33.24 -59.46
CA GLN A 378 -61.23 -33.08 -59.83
C GLN A 378 -61.38 -32.57 -61.27
N ALA A 379 -60.57 -31.60 -61.69
CA ALA A 379 -60.58 -31.10 -63.07
C ALA A 379 -60.18 -32.18 -64.09
N VAL A 380 -59.19 -33.04 -63.78
CA VAL A 380 -58.84 -34.21 -64.60
C VAL A 380 -60.02 -35.19 -64.71
N SER A 381 -60.72 -35.46 -63.61
CA SER A 381 -61.91 -36.31 -63.62
C SER A 381 -63.03 -35.73 -64.47
N GLY A 382 -63.32 -34.44 -64.32
CA GLY A 382 -64.35 -33.73 -65.09
C GLY A 382 -64.03 -33.65 -66.59
N THR A 383 -62.76 -33.46 -66.95
CA THR A 383 -62.32 -33.44 -68.36
C THR A 383 -62.39 -34.83 -69.00
N ALA A 384 -62.09 -35.91 -68.26
CA ALA A 384 -62.29 -37.28 -68.72
C ALA A 384 -63.77 -37.59 -68.98
N GLN A 385 -64.67 -37.12 -68.11
CA GLN A 385 -66.11 -37.22 -68.29
C GLN A 385 -66.60 -36.45 -69.52
N LEU A 386 -66.12 -35.21 -69.71
CA LEU A 386 -66.47 -34.37 -70.86
C LEU A 386 -65.92 -34.94 -72.18
N SER A 387 -64.72 -35.52 -72.17
CA SER A 387 -64.13 -36.22 -73.33
C SER A 387 -64.95 -37.46 -73.72
N SER A 388 -65.42 -38.21 -72.72
CA SER A 388 -66.37 -39.31 -72.94
C SER A 388 -67.68 -38.83 -73.57
N GLY A 389 -68.23 -37.70 -73.09
CA GLY A 389 -69.42 -37.07 -73.66
C GLY A 389 -69.21 -36.55 -75.09
N ALA A 390 -68.07 -35.92 -75.38
CA ALA A 390 -67.70 -35.48 -76.72
C ALA A 390 -67.55 -36.65 -77.70
N THR A 391 -67.00 -37.78 -77.24
CA THR A 391 -66.91 -39.02 -78.02
C THR A 391 -68.29 -39.59 -78.31
N GLN A 392 -69.19 -39.61 -77.32
CA GLN A 392 -70.58 -40.03 -77.50
C GLN A 392 -71.35 -39.13 -78.46
N LEU A 393 -71.16 -37.81 -78.38
CA LEU A 393 -71.73 -36.85 -79.32
C LEU A 393 -71.19 -37.07 -80.73
N SER A 394 -69.88 -37.28 -80.89
CA SER A 394 -69.29 -37.60 -82.20
C SER A 394 -69.89 -38.88 -82.80
N GLY A 395 -70.07 -39.94 -82.00
CA GLY A 395 -70.71 -41.18 -82.45
C GLY A 395 -72.20 -41.02 -82.79
N GLY A 396 -72.92 -40.17 -82.05
CA GLY A 396 -74.29 -39.77 -82.36
C GLY A 396 -74.38 -38.97 -83.66
N LEU A 397 -73.44 -38.06 -83.89
CA LEU A 397 -73.30 -37.29 -85.13
C LEU A 397 -72.89 -38.16 -86.31
N ASP A 398 -72.06 -39.20 -86.10
CA ASP A 398 -71.75 -40.21 -87.12
C ASP A 398 -73.01 -41.00 -87.52
N SER A 399 -73.83 -41.36 -86.54
CA SER A 399 -75.12 -42.03 -86.78
C SER A 399 -76.10 -41.11 -87.50
N LEU A 400 -76.11 -39.82 -87.16
CA LEU A 400 -76.92 -38.78 -87.80
C LEU A 400 -76.51 -38.57 -89.27
N ASP A 401 -75.23 -38.41 -89.54
CA ASP A 401 -74.69 -38.27 -90.91
C ASP A 401 -74.98 -39.53 -91.74
N ALA A 402 -74.75 -40.73 -91.18
CA ALA A 402 -75.06 -41.99 -91.86
C ALA A 402 -76.56 -42.15 -92.18
N GLY A 403 -77.43 -41.76 -91.24
CA GLY A 403 -78.88 -41.74 -91.44
C GLY A 403 -79.31 -40.72 -92.49
N ALA A 404 -78.75 -39.50 -92.45
CA ALA A 404 -79.02 -38.46 -93.45
C ALA A 404 -78.52 -38.86 -94.84
N GLN A 405 -77.35 -39.48 -94.96
CA GLN A 405 -76.80 -40.02 -96.22
C GLN A 405 -77.67 -41.14 -96.78
N SER A 406 -78.14 -42.04 -95.92
CA SER A 406 -79.04 -43.15 -96.29
C SER A 406 -80.40 -42.63 -96.76
N ALA A 407 -80.98 -41.67 -96.04
CA ALA A 407 -82.21 -40.99 -96.43
C ALA A 407 -82.03 -40.20 -97.74
N LYS A 408 -80.86 -39.57 -97.94
CA LYS A 408 -80.53 -38.83 -99.17
C LYS A 408 -80.40 -39.77 -100.36
N ALA A 409 -79.70 -40.88 -100.20
CA ALA A 409 -79.59 -41.93 -101.22
C ALA A 409 -80.97 -42.49 -101.59
N GLY A 410 -81.81 -42.78 -100.60
CA GLY A 410 -83.20 -43.19 -100.81
C GLY A 410 -84.02 -42.13 -101.52
N SER A 411 -83.86 -40.85 -101.18
CA SER A 411 -84.58 -39.73 -101.81
C SER A 411 -84.15 -39.54 -103.26
N SER A 412 -82.85 -39.64 -103.54
CA SER A 412 -82.30 -39.66 -104.90
C SER A 412 -82.81 -40.84 -105.72
N GLN A 413 -82.90 -42.04 -105.13
CA GLN A 413 -83.51 -43.22 -105.77
C GLN A 413 -85.01 -43.04 -105.99
N LEU A 414 -85.73 -42.41 -105.06
CA LEU A 414 -87.14 -42.08 -105.16
C LEU A 414 -87.37 -41.05 -106.27
N ALA A 415 -86.56 -40.00 -106.36
CA ALA A 415 -86.59 -39.01 -107.44
C ALA A 415 -86.26 -39.64 -108.80
N GLY A 416 -85.24 -40.50 -108.86
CA GLY A 416 -84.87 -41.26 -110.05
C GLY A 416 -85.95 -42.25 -110.47
N GLY A 417 -86.55 -42.97 -109.53
CA GLY A 417 -87.66 -43.90 -109.74
C GLY A 417 -88.95 -43.18 -110.15
N ALA A 418 -89.21 -41.99 -109.60
CA ALA A 418 -90.31 -41.12 -110.03
C ALA A 418 -90.06 -40.59 -111.45
N ALA A 419 -88.84 -40.21 -111.79
CA ALA A 419 -88.47 -39.79 -113.15
C ALA A 419 -88.54 -40.96 -114.16
N GLN A 420 -88.12 -42.16 -113.76
CA GLN A 420 -88.27 -43.38 -114.53
C GLN A 420 -89.73 -43.79 -114.66
N LEU A 421 -90.55 -43.68 -113.61
CA LEU A 421 -91.98 -43.92 -113.65
C LEU A 421 -92.67 -42.90 -114.56
N LYS A 422 -92.27 -41.63 -114.54
CA LYS A 422 -92.72 -40.60 -115.49
C LYS A 422 -92.39 -41.02 -116.93
N ALA A 423 -91.16 -41.45 -117.19
CA ALA A 423 -90.73 -41.94 -118.51
C ALA A 423 -91.41 -43.27 -118.90
N ALA A 424 -91.69 -44.15 -117.94
CA ALA A 424 -92.35 -45.43 -118.12
C ALA A 424 -93.87 -45.30 -118.26
N LEU A 425 -94.50 -44.28 -117.68
CA LEU A 425 -95.88 -43.90 -117.98
C LEU A 425 -95.99 -43.31 -119.38
N GLU A 426 -94.91 -42.70 -119.88
CA GLU A 426 -94.76 -42.29 -121.27
C GLU A 426 -94.45 -43.50 -122.21
N ALA A 427 -93.93 -44.63 -121.69
CA ALA A 427 -93.49 -45.81 -122.46
C ALA A 427 -94.21 -47.16 -122.20
N LYS A 428 -95.13 -47.25 -121.22
CA LYS A 428 -95.88 -48.43 -120.74
C LYS A 428 -95.07 -49.70 -120.34
N ASP A 429 -93.99 -49.61 -119.54
CA ASP A 429 -93.33 -50.81 -118.99
C ASP A 429 -92.80 -50.67 -117.53
N GLY A 430 -92.79 -51.76 -116.76
CA GLY A 430 -92.88 -51.77 -115.28
C GLY A 430 -91.57 -51.64 -114.45
N SER A 431 -91.33 -50.47 -113.83
CA SER A 431 -90.20 -50.18 -112.91
C SER A 431 -90.61 -49.97 -111.43
N LEU A 432 -91.57 -50.74 -110.92
CA LEU A 432 -92.21 -50.50 -109.61
C LEU A 432 -91.34 -50.91 -108.39
N THR A 433 -90.44 -51.88 -108.56
CA THR A 433 -89.63 -52.44 -107.46
C THR A 433 -88.57 -51.46 -106.92
N ALA A 434 -87.93 -50.69 -107.81
CA ALA A 434 -86.94 -49.68 -107.40
C ALA A 434 -87.60 -48.51 -106.62
N LEU A 435 -88.82 -48.15 -106.99
CA LEU A 435 -89.60 -47.10 -106.31
C LEU A 435 -90.00 -47.52 -104.88
N LYS A 436 -90.44 -48.78 -104.71
CA LYS A 436 -90.78 -49.33 -103.39
C LYS A 436 -89.57 -49.43 -102.47
N SER A 437 -88.42 -49.90 -102.98
CA SER A 437 -87.17 -49.93 -102.21
C SER A 437 -86.75 -48.52 -101.79
N GLY A 438 -86.74 -47.56 -102.73
CA GLY A 438 -86.38 -46.17 -102.46
C GLY A 438 -87.30 -45.53 -101.41
N ALA A 439 -88.62 -45.70 -101.51
CA ALA A 439 -89.57 -45.12 -100.56
C ALA A 439 -89.46 -45.72 -99.14
N SER A 440 -89.21 -47.03 -99.01
CA SER A 440 -88.95 -47.67 -97.71
C SER A 440 -87.65 -47.19 -97.08
N GLN A 441 -86.57 -47.07 -97.87
CA GLN A 441 -85.29 -46.56 -97.38
C GLN A 441 -85.35 -45.09 -96.94
N VAL A 442 -86.17 -44.27 -97.61
CA VAL A 442 -86.45 -42.90 -97.16
C VAL A 442 -87.20 -42.90 -95.84
N ALA A 443 -88.27 -43.69 -95.71
CA ALA A 443 -89.09 -43.75 -94.50
C ALA A 443 -88.30 -44.26 -93.27
N ASP A 444 -87.54 -45.34 -93.43
CA ASP A 444 -86.67 -45.87 -92.36
C ASP A 444 -85.56 -44.88 -92.00
N GLY A 445 -84.97 -44.23 -93.01
CA GLY A 445 -83.95 -43.21 -92.83
C GLY A 445 -84.47 -41.95 -92.12
N THR A 446 -85.67 -41.47 -92.45
CA THR A 446 -86.28 -40.29 -91.80
C THR A 446 -86.75 -40.59 -90.37
N GLN A 447 -87.14 -41.83 -90.07
CA GLN A 447 -87.54 -42.24 -88.73
C GLN A 447 -86.32 -42.32 -87.80
N GLN A 448 -85.25 -42.97 -88.25
CA GLN A 448 -83.96 -42.97 -87.52
C GLN A 448 -83.43 -41.55 -87.30
N LEU A 449 -83.58 -40.69 -88.29
CA LEU A 449 -83.21 -39.27 -88.22
C LEU A 449 -84.01 -38.51 -87.16
N TYR A 450 -85.34 -38.70 -87.15
CA TYR A 450 -86.23 -38.08 -86.18
C TYR A 450 -85.95 -38.53 -84.74
N ASP A 451 -85.78 -39.84 -84.52
CA ASP A 451 -85.50 -40.38 -83.17
C ASP A 451 -84.14 -39.89 -82.63
N THR A 452 -83.15 -39.77 -83.51
CA THR A 452 -81.81 -39.23 -83.18
C THR A 452 -81.86 -37.75 -82.80
N LEU A 453 -82.57 -36.93 -83.57
CA LEU A 453 -82.67 -35.49 -83.35
C LEU A 453 -83.61 -35.09 -82.20
N SER A 454 -84.66 -35.87 -81.94
CA SER A 454 -85.67 -35.54 -80.93
C SER A 454 -85.29 -35.98 -79.52
N SER A 455 -84.45 -37.00 -79.37
CA SER A 455 -84.18 -37.62 -78.06
C SER A 455 -82.68 -37.65 -77.70
N MET A 456 -81.83 -38.22 -78.57
CA MET A 456 -80.43 -38.47 -78.21
C MET A 456 -79.58 -37.20 -78.14
N LEU A 457 -79.61 -36.35 -79.17
CA LEU A 457 -78.75 -35.17 -79.24
C LEU A 457 -79.06 -34.13 -78.13
N PRO A 458 -80.33 -33.76 -77.86
CA PRO A 458 -80.65 -32.82 -76.78
C PRO A 458 -80.16 -33.30 -75.40
N GLN A 459 -80.32 -34.60 -75.11
CA GLN A 459 -79.89 -35.19 -73.84
C GLN A 459 -78.36 -35.19 -73.70
N GLN A 460 -77.63 -35.51 -74.78
CA GLN A 460 -76.17 -35.46 -74.82
C GLN A 460 -75.63 -34.02 -74.65
N LEU A 461 -76.24 -33.03 -75.32
CA LEU A 461 -75.87 -31.62 -75.21
C LEU A 461 -76.16 -31.06 -73.81
N ALA A 462 -77.27 -31.42 -73.19
CA ALA A 462 -77.58 -31.04 -71.80
C ALA A 462 -76.58 -31.64 -70.80
N GLY A 463 -76.20 -32.91 -70.99
CA GLY A 463 -75.17 -33.57 -70.19
C GLY A 463 -73.80 -32.88 -70.32
N MET A 464 -73.38 -32.57 -71.56
CA MET A 464 -72.14 -31.84 -71.82
C MET A 464 -72.14 -30.43 -71.20
N ASN A 465 -73.27 -29.72 -71.26
CA ASN A 465 -73.38 -28.37 -70.68
C ASN A 465 -73.27 -28.39 -69.15
N ALA A 466 -73.87 -29.40 -68.50
CA ALA A 466 -73.72 -29.59 -67.06
C ALA A 466 -72.27 -29.91 -66.67
N GLN A 467 -71.61 -30.82 -67.40
CA GLN A 467 -70.21 -31.17 -67.18
C GLN A 467 -69.25 -29.99 -67.41
N LEU A 468 -69.52 -29.15 -68.40
CA LEU A 468 -68.73 -27.96 -68.70
C LEU A 468 -68.86 -26.87 -67.62
N ASN A 469 -70.06 -26.69 -67.04
CA ASN A 469 -70.25 -25.80 -65.90
C ASN A 469 -69.52 -26.29 -64.66
N THR A 470 -69.52 -27.61 -64.42
CA THR A 470 -68.70 -28.21 -63.34
C THR A 470 -67.21 -27.98 -63.58
N ALA A 471 -66.73 -28.22 -64.81
CA ALA A 471 -65.33 -27.97 -65.16
C ALA A 471 -64.93 -26.49 -64.98
N LYS A 472 -65.82 -25.56 -65.34
CA LYS A 472 -65.62 -24.12 -65.08
C LYS A 472 -65.48 -23.82 -63.59
N GLN A 473 -66.36 -24.35 -62.75
CA GLN A 473 -66.30 -24.15 -61.30
C GLN A 473 -64.99 -24.71 -60.71
N SER A 474 -64.53 -25.85 -61.19
CA SER A 474 -63.22 -26.41 -60.80
C SER A 474 -62.06 -25.48 -61.19
N VAL A 475 -62.07 -24.91 -62.40
CA VAL A 475 -61.02 -23.96 -62.83
C VAL A 475 -61.06 -22.66 -62.02
N ASP A 476 -62.24 -22.12 -61.73
CA ASP A 476 -62.41 -20.92 -60.89
C ASP A 476 -61.91 -21.18 -59.44
N GLY A 477 -62.15 -22.38 -58.91
CA GLY A 477 -61.64 -22.81 -57.59
C GLY A 477 -60.12 -22.91 -57.53
N ILE A 478 -59.51 -23.57 -58.53
CA ILE A 478 -58.04 -23.66 -58.69
C ILE A 478 -57.42 -22.27 -58.74
N GLN A 479 -58.07 -21.30 -59.39
CA GLN A 479 -57.56 -19.93 -59.48
C GLN A 479 -57.58 -19.18 -58.14
N GLN A 480 -58.59 -19.40 -57.30
CA GLN A 480 -58.64 -18.81 -55.95
C GLN A 480 -57.57 -19.43 -55.04
N GLU A 481 -57.40 -20.74 -55.08
CA GLU A 481 -56.37 -21.45 -54.30
C GLU A 481 -54.97 -20.99 -54.69
N LEU A 482 -54.71 -20.79 -55.99
CA LEU A 482 -53.41 -20.30 -56.45
C LEU A 482 -53.05 -18.92 -55.90
N ALA A 483 -54.01 -18.00 -55.89
CA ALA A 483 -53.82 -16.65 -55.36
C ALA A 483 -53.56 -16.67 -53.84
N ALA A 484 -54.21 -17.60 -53.12
CA ALA A 484 -53.97 -17.80 -51.69
C ALA A 484 -52.56 -18.35 -51.42
N ILE A 485 -52.13 -19.36 -52.20
CA ILE A 485 -50.77 -19.92 -52.12
C ILE A 485 -49.71 -18.84 -52.39
N GLU A 486 -49.91 -17.98 -53.39
CA GLU A 486 -48.98 -16.91 -53.73
C GLU A 486 -48.83 -15.89 -52.58
N ALA A 487 -49.95 -15.49 -51.96
CA ALA A 487 -49.92 -14.59 -50.81
C ALA A 487 -49.20 -15.22 -49.60
N SER A 488 -49.51 -16.49 -49.30
CA SER A 488 -48.83 -17.23 -48.21
C SER A 488 -47.34 -17.40 -48.47
N ALA A 489 -46.94 -17.70 -49.72
CA ALA A 489 -45.55 -17.81 -50.11
C ALA A 489 -44.77 -16.50 -49.96
N GLN A 490 -45.36 -15.36 -50.36
CA GLN A 490 -44.73 -14.04 -50.20
C GLN A 490 -44.57 -13.65 -48.73
N SER A 491 -45.58 -13.94 -47.90
CA SER A 491 -45.51 -13.70 -46.45
C SER A 491 -44.43 -14.57 -45.80
N MET A 492 -44.40 -15.85 -46.15
CA MET A 492 -43.41 -16.80 -45.65
C MET A 492 -41.98 -16.37 -46.03
N SER A 493 -41.74 -15.93 -47.27
CA SER A 493 -40.42 -15.46 -47.71
C SER A 493 -39.91 -14.25 -46.90
N GLN A 494 -40.77 -13.26 -46.64
CA GLN A 494 -40.40 -12.11 -45.80
C GLN A 494 -40.08 -12.52 -44.35
N GLN A 495 -40.86 -13.44 -43.79
CA GLN A 495 -40.64 -13.95 -42.44
C GLN A 495 -39.37 -14.80 -42.37
N GLY A 496 -39.08 -15.59 -43.41
CA GLY A 496 -37.84 -16.34 -43.57
C GLY A 496 -36.61 -15.44 -43.59
N GLN A 497 -36.62 -14.38 -44.40
CA GLN A 497 -35.53 -13.40 -44.44
C GLN A 497 -35.33 -12.68 -43.09
N THR A 498 -36.43 -12.35 -42.41
CA THR A 498 -36.35 -11.78 -41.05
C THR A 498 -35.67 -12.76 -40.09
N ALA A 499 -36.01 -14.05 -40.16
CA ALA A 499 -35.35 -15.08 -39.37
C ALA A 499 -33.86 -15.27 -39.74
N VAL A 500 -33.49 -15.16 -41.03
CA VAL A 500 -32.06 -15.15 -41.46
C VAL A 500 -31.31 -14.01 -40.77
N SER A 501 -31.81 -12.77 -40.88
CA SER A 501 -31.13 -11.60 -40.32
C SER A 501 -31.04 -11.68 -38.79
N GLN A 502 -32.06 -12.20 -38.12
CA GLN A 502 -32.03 -12.43 -36.67
C GLN A 502 -31.02 -13.52 -36.29
N ALA A 503 -30.86 -14.57 -37.10
CA ALA A 503 -29.84 -15.60 -36.88
C ALA A 503 -28.41 -15.04 -37.02
N GLU A 504 -28.17 -14.15 -37.99
CA GLU A 504 -26.90 -13.45 -38.14
C GLU A 504 -26.61 -12.52 -36.95
N ALA A 505 -27.63 -11.81 -36.46
CA ALA A 505 -27.50 -10.97 -35.26
C ALA A 505 -27.16 -11.81 -34.02
N VAL A 506 -27.86 -12.93 -33.81
CA VAL A 506 -27.56 -13.88 -32.72
C VAL A 506 -26.14 -14.42 -32.82
N LYS A 507 -25.66 -14.72 -34.03
CA LYS A 507 -24.26 -15.15 -34.26
C LYS A 507 -23.27 -14.06 -33.86
N ALA A 508 -23.53 -12.80 -34.23
CA ALA A 508 -22.67 -11.67 -33.85
C ALA A 508 -22.65 -11.44 -32.33
N ASP A 509 -23.82 -11.51 -31.68
CA ASP A 509 -23.93 -11.43 -30.21
C ASP A 509 -23.14 -12.56 -29.53
N LEU A 510 -23.14 -13.75 -30.12
CA LEU A 510 -22.34 -14.88 -29.65
C LEU A 510 -20.83 -14.66 -29.77
N GLU A 511 -20.38 -14.11 -30.89
CA GLU A 511 -18.96 -13.80 -31.12
C GLU A 511 -18.49 -12.73 -30.13
N ALA A 512 -19.29 -11.68 -29.91
CA ALA A 512 -19.03 -10.66 -28.91
C ALA A 512 -18.98 -11.24 -27.50
N LEU A 513 -19.92 -12.13 -27.15
CA LEU A 513 -19.96 -12.83 -25.87
C LEU A 513 -18.73 -13.74 -25.69
N SER A 514 -18.28 -14.44 -26.73
CA SER A 514 -17.07 -15.28 -26.70
C SER A 514 -15.80 -14.46 -26.44
N GLN A 515 -15.68 -13.29 -27.09
CA GLN A 515 -14.59 -12.35 -26.84
C GLN A 515 -14.62 -11.80 -25.42
N ALA A 516 -15.79 -11.37 -24.94
CA ALA A 516 -15.97 -10.89 -23.57
C ALA A 516 -15.68 -12.00 -22.54
N THR A 517 -16.08 -13.24 -22.82
CA THR A 517 -15.78 -14.42 -22.00
C THR A 517 -14.27 -14.66 -21.94
N SER A 518 -13.58 -14.54 -23.07
CA SER A 518 -12.11 -14.67 -23.13
C SER A 518 -11.41 -13.56 -22.35
N GLY A 519 -11.81 -12.31 -22.54
CA GLY A 519 -11.28 -11.16 -21.79
C GLY A 519 -11.50 -11.31 -20.28
N MET A 520 -12.69 -11.74 -19.88
CA MET A 520 -13.00 -12.04 -18.47
C MET A 520 -12.13 -13.19 -17.94
N GLY A 521 -11.86 -14.22 -18.75
CA GLY A 521 -10.98 -15.31 -18.38
C GLY A 521 -9.55 -14.83 -18.12
N THR A 522 -9.05 -13.89 -18.92
CA THR A 522 -7.75 -13.25 -18.67
C THR A 522 -7.74 -12.41 -17.39
N ALA A 523 -8.80 -11.65 -17.12
CA ALA A 523 -8.94 -10.84 -15.90
C ALA A 523 -9.07 -11.70 -14.63
N LEU A 524 -9.80 -12.81 -14.68
CA LEU A 524 -9.86 -13.78 -13.58
C LEU A 524 -8.50 -14.47 -13.36
N SER A 525 -7.78 -14.77 -14.43
CA SER A 525 -6.45 -15.39 -14.32
C SER A 525 -5.45 -14.43 -13.68
N SER A 526 -5.41 -13.16 -14.10
CA SER A 526 -4.56 -12.13 -13.49
C SER A 526 -4.94 -11.90 -12.03
N ALA A 527 -6.24 -11.73 -11.72
CA ALA A 527 -6.73 -11.62 -10.35
C ALA A 527 -6.37 -12.85 -9.51
N GLY A 528 -6.41 -14.05 -10.09
CA GLY A 528 -6.02 -15.30 -9.43
C GLY A 528 -4.54 -15.34 -9.08
N THR A 529 -3.67 -14.90 -9.99
CA THR A 529 -2.24 -14.73 -9.73
C THR A 529 -2.01 -13.71 -8.62
N SER A 530 -2.64 -12.54 -8.69
CA SER A 530 -2.54 -11.50 -7.65
C SER A 530 -3.05 -12.00 -6.30
N ALA A 531 -4.15 -12.75 -6.26
CA ALA A 531 -4.68 -13.35 -5.03
C ALA A 531 -3.70 -14.36 -4.45
N GLY A 532 -3.11 -15.21 -5.29
CA GLY A 532 -2.09 -16.17 -4.87
C GLY A 532 -0.83 -15.49 -4.31
N THR A 533 -0.37 -14.41 -4.97
CA THR A 533 0.74 -13.59 -4.48
C THR A 533 0.40 -12.91 -3.16
N ALA A 534 -0.81 -12.33 -3.02
CA ALA A 534 -1.27 -11.72 -1.77
C ALA A 534 -1.35 -12.76 -0.64
N ALA A 535 -1.87 -13.96 -0.91
CA ALA A 535 -1.93 -15.04 0.08
C ALA A 535 -0.53 -15.49 0.53
N ALA A 536 0.41 -15.65 -0.40
CA ALA A 536 1.79 -16.01 -0.08
C ALA A 536 2.47 -14.92 0.77
N LYS A 537 2.30 -13.65 0.40
CA LYS A 537 2.86 -12.51 1.14
C LYS A 537 2.21 -12.32 2.52
N ALA A 538 0.91 -12.51 2.64
CA ALA A 538 0.20 -12.48 3.92
C ALA A 538 0.69 -13.58 4.85
N THR A 539 0.91 -14.79 4.33
CA THR A 539 1.47 -15.91 5.08
C THR A 539 2.90 -15.60 5.55
N ALA A 540 3.73 -15.01 4.68
CA ALA A 540 5.08 -14.58 5.03
C ALA A 540 5.06 -13.47 6.11
N ALA A 541 4.18 -12.48 5.98
CA ALA A 541 4.00 -11.41 6.96
C ALA A 541 3.52 -11.97 8.31
N GLN A 542 2.59 -12.93 8.32
CA GLN A 542 2.16 -13.63 9.52
C GLN A 542 3.35 -14.33 10.20
N GLY A 543 4.20 -15.00 9.43
CA GLY A 543 5.42 -15.65 9.94
C GLY A 543 6.39 -14.65 10.57
N ARG A 544 6.69 -13.55 9.87
CA ARG A 544 7.59 -12.48 10.37
C ARG A 544 7.03 -11.82 11.63
N ALA A 545 5.75 -11.48 11.66
CA ALA A 545 5.11 -10.88 12.83
C ALA A 545 5.04 -11.86 14.02
N SER A 546 4.84 -13.15 13.77
CA SER A 546 4.89 -14.19 14.83
C SER A 546 6.29 -14.33 15.41
N GLN A 547 7.32 -14.24 14.56
CA GLN A 547 8.71 -14.24 15.01
C GLN A 547 9.02 -12.98 15.83
N ALA A 548 8.64 -11.79 15.36
CA ALA A 548 8.82 -10.54 16.10
C ALA A 548 8.10 -10.56 17.47
N ALA A 549 6.91 -11.15 17.54
CA ALA A 549 6.20 -11.36 18.81
C ALA A 549 6.99 -12.28 19.77
N THR A 550 7.62 -13.32 19.22
CA THR A 550 8.48 -14.24 19.98
C THR A 550 9.73 -13.52 20.49
N ASP A 551 10.40 -12.76 19.63
CA ASP A 551 11.61 -12.02 19.97
C ASP A 551 11.32 -10.95 21.04
N ALA A 552 10.21 -10.22 20.92
CA ALA A 552 9.77 -9.26 21.93
C ALA A 552 9.37 -9.92 23.26
N THR A 553 8.79 -11.13 23.22
CA THR A 553 8.50 -11.91 24.43
C THR A 553 9.80 -12.36 25.12
N ASN A 554 10.77 -12.86 24.35
CA ASN A 554 12.06 -13.25 24.88
C ASN A 554 12.80 -12.05 25.49
N ALA A 555 12.76 -10.89 24.84
CA ALA A 555 13.33 -9.65 25.36
C ALA A 555 12.65 -9.21 26.67
N TYR A 556 11.31 -9.30 26.75
CA TYR A 556 10.58 -9.06 28.00
C TYR A 556 11.04 -10.01 29.11
N ASP A 557 11.19 -11.31 28.82
CA ASP A 557 11.62 -12.31 29.81
C ASP A 557 13.07 -12.05 30.29
N THR A 558 13.97 -11.63 29.39
CA THR A 558 15.33 -11.20 29.75
C THR A 558 15.29 -9.98 30.68
N MET A 559 14.53 -8.93 30.33
CA MET A 559 14.41 -7.72 31.16
C MET A 559 13.72 -8.00 32.49
N ALA A 560 12.74 -8.90 32.53
CA ALA A 560 12.09 -9.33 33.77
C ALA A 560 13.04 -10.09 34.69
N THR A 561 14.05 -10.75 34.14
CA THR A 561 15.14 -11.35 34.91
C THR A 561 16.05 -10.27 35.47
N LEU A 562 16.39 -9.25 34.67
CA LEU A 562 17.20 -8.10 35.07
C LEU A 562 16.52 -7.24 36.16
N ASP A 563 15.19 -7.05 36.10
CA ASP A 563 14.41 -6.32 37.11
C ASP A 563 14.46 -6.95 38.51
N GLN A 564 14.82 -8.24 38.61
CA GLN A 564 15.03 -8.92 39.88
C GLN A 564 16.43 -8.72 40.47
N ASP A 565 17.33 -8.05 39.75
CA ASP A 565 18.65 -7.73 40.29
C ASP A 565 18.55 -6.65 41.37
N ALA A 566 19.00 -6.99 42.58
CA ALA A 566 18.93 -6.14 43.75
C ALA A 566 19.95 -4.99 43.73
N THR A 567 20.90 -4.99 42.80
CA THR A 567 21.94 -3.96 42.69
C THR A 567 21.51 -2.74 41.87
N LEU A 568 20.36 -2.81 41.17
CA LEU A 568 19.83 -1.71 40.39
C LEU A 568 19.35 -0.53 41.25
N THR A 569 19.69 0.69 40.84
CA THR A 569 19.16 1.93 41.44
C THR A 569 17.71 2.18 41.03
N ALA A 570 17.05 3.12 41.71
CA ALA A 570 15.67 3.49 41.42
C ALA A 570 15.47 3.99 39.97
N GLU A 571 16.37 4.83 39.44
CA GLU A 571 16.31 5.27 38.05
C GLU A 571 16.50 4.12 37.05
N GLN A 572 17.41 3.19 37.34
CA GLN A 572 17.73 2.08 36.44
C GLN A 572 16.61 1.06 36.42
N LYS A 573 16.06 0.74 37.59
CA LYS A 573 14.87 -0.09 37.72
C LYS A 573 13.68 0.52 36.97
N ALA A 574 13.50 1.84 37.05
CA ALA A 574 12.49 2.55 36.28
C ALA A 574 12.73 2.45 34.76
N ALA A 575 13.99 2.49 34.29
CA ALA A 575 14.34 2.28 32.89
C ALA A 575 14.05 0.85 32.42
N VAL A 576 14.41 -0.16 33.22
CA VAL A 576 14.11 -1.59 32.95
C VAL A 576 12.60 -1.83 32.95
N GLU A 577 11.85 -1.27 33.90
CA GLU A 577 10.38 -1.34 33.92
C GLU A 577 9.75 -0.66 32.69
N SER A 578 10.28 0.49 32.26
CA SER A 578 9.85 1.15 31.02
C SER A 578 10.15 0.30 29.79
N ALA A 579 11.33 -0.31 29.72
CA ALA A 579 11.71 -1.18 28.62
C ALA A 579 10.89 -2.47 28.58
N MET A 580 10.60 -3.08 29.73
CA MET A 580 9.67 -4.19 29.85
C MET A 580 8.28 -3.80 29.35
N ALA A 581 7.79 -2.60 29.70
CA ALA A 581 6.51 -2.11 29.21
C ALA A 581 6.52 -1.99 27.67
N SER A 582 7.60 -1.46 27.09
CA SER A 582 7.80 -1.39 25.64
C SER A 582 7.87 -2.76 24.99
N ALA A 583 8.67 -3.69 25.52
CA ALA A 583 8.80 -5.06 25.00
C ALA A 583 7.47 -5.82 25.06
N LYS A 584 6.70 -5.65 26.14
CA LYS A 584 5.36 -6.22 26.29
C LYS A 584 4.36 -5.61 25.31
N SER A 585 4.43 -4.30 25.06
CA SER A 585 3.62 -3.64 24.03
C SER A 585 3.99 -4.19 22.65
N ALA A 586 5.28 -4.27 22.33
CA ALA A 586 5.79 -4.80 21.08
C ALA A 586 5.37 -6.26 20.86
N ALA A 587 5.40 -7.12 21.89
CA ALA A 587 4.94 -8.49 21.81
C ALA A 587 3.43 -8.57 21.54
N SER A 588 2.64 -7.73 22.22
CA SER A 588 1.18 -7.68 22.04
C SER A 588 0.79 -7.17 20.65
N GLU A 589 1.44 -6.10 20.19
CA GLU A 589 1.23 -5.50 18.87
C GLU A 589 1.67 -6.43 17.75
N SER A 590 2.84 -7.08 17.88
CA SER A 590 3.33 -8.07 16.92
C SER A 590 2.43 -9.32 16.87
N THR A 591 1.85 -9.73 18.01
CA THR A 591 0.85 -10.82 18.04
C THR A 591 -0.43 -10.41 17.31
N ALA A 592 -0.92 -9.19 17.54
CA ALA A 592 -2.08 -8.65 16.83
C ALA A 592 -1.80 -8.51 15.32
N ALA A 593 -0.59 -8.11 14.94
CA ALA A 593 -0.10 -8.06 13.57
C ALA A 593 -0.11 -9.44 12.92
N ALA A 594 0.42 -10.46 13.61
CA ALA A 594 0.40 -11.84 13.13
C ALA A 594 -1.03 -12.37 12.93
N GLY A 595 -1.94 -12.08 13.86
CA GLY A 595 -3.36 -12.43 13.73
C GLY A 595 -4.02 -11.75 12.53
N THR A 596 -3.74 -10.46 12.33
CA THR A 596 -4.25 -9.68 11.19
C THR A 596 -3.72 -10.22 9.86
N ALA A 597 -2.41 -10.48 9.77
CA ALA A 597 -1.78 -11.08 8.59
C ALA A 597 -2.28 -12.51 8.31
N GLY A 598 -2.58 -13.30 9.35
CA GLY A 598 -3.19 -14.63 9.20
C GLY A 598 -4.65 -14.58 8.71
N GLY A 599 -5.44 -13.61 9.19
CA GLY A 599 -6.77 -13.33 8.66
C GLY A 599 -6.70 -12.93 7.18
N ALA A 600 -5.78 -12.03 6.85
CA ALA A 600 -5.47 -11.62 5.49
C ALA A 600 -5.08 -12.78 4.57
N ALA A 601 -4.25 -13.72 5.04
CA ALA A 601 -3.87 -14.92 4.30
C ALA A 601 -5.08 -15.82 4.01
N THR A 602 -5.97 -15.97 4.99
CA THR A 602 -7.21 -16.74 4.86
C THR A 602 -8.16 -16.11 3.84
N ASP A 603 -8.34 -14.79 3.91
CA ASP A 603 -9.17 -14.04 2.98
C ASP A 603 -8.63 -14.10 1.55
N ALA A 604 -7.31 -13.94 1.37
CA ALA A 604 -6.66 -14.06 0.07
C ALA A 604 -6.72 -15.49 -0.50
N SER A 605 -6.61 -16.53 0.34
CA SER A 605 -6.76 -17.93 -0.09
C SER A 605 -8.22 -18.26 -0.46
N THR A 606 -9.18 -17.68 0.26
CA THR A 606 -10.61 -17.73 -0.08
C THR A 606 -10.87 -17.02 -1.41
N ALA A 607 -10.21 -15.90 -1.66
CA ALA A 607 -10.23 -15.19 -2.94
C ALA A 607 -9.73 -16.08 -4.09
N VAL A 608 -8.60 -16.78 -3.94
CA VAL A 608 -8.09 -17.75 -4.94
C VAL A 608 -9.15 -18.82 -5.26
N SER A 609 -9.74 -19.43 -4.23
CA SER A 609 -10.76 -20.48 -4.40
C SER A 609 -12.02 -19.95 -5.09
N THR A 610 -12.43 -18.73 -4.73
CA THR A 610 -13.54 -18.03 -5.37
C THR A 610 -13.24 -17.79 -6.84
N ILE A 611 -12.07 -17.23 -7.18
CA ILE A 611 -11.63 -16.97 -8.56
C ILE A 611 -11.58 -18.26 -9.38
N GLN A 612 -11.09 -19.37 -8.83
CA GLN A 612 -11.11 -20.67 -9.52
C GLN A 612 -12.53 -21.16 -9.80
N THR A 613 -13.45 -21.02 -8.85
CA THR A 613 -14.86 -21.39 -9.03
C THR A 613 -15.51 -20.53 -10.12
N LEU A 614 -15.23 -19.23 -10.10
CA LEU A 614 -15.69 -18.28 -11.11
C LEU A 614 -15.12 -18.62 -12.51
N ALA A 615 -13.85 -18.99 -12.61
CA ALA A 615 -13.21 -19.42 -13.85
C ALA A 615 -13.79 -20.73 -14.41
N GLN A 616 -14.12 -21.70 -13.55
CA GLN A 616 -14.82 -22.93 -13.95
C GLN A 616 -16.24 -22.63 -14.47
N GLY A 617 -16.96 -21.73 -13.80
CA GLY A 617 -18.26 -21.24 -14.28
C GLY A 617 -18.15 -20.65 -15.69
N LEU A 618 -17.13 -19.82 -15.92
CA LEU A 618 -16.84 -19.20 -17.22
C LEU A 618 -16.52 -20.20 -18.34
N GLN A 619 -15.84 -21.32 -18.03
CA GLN A 619 -15.60 -22.40 -18.99
C GLN A 619 -16.91 -23.10 -19.42
N GLY A 620 -17.81 -23.36 -18.47
CA GLY A 620 -19.14 -23.92 -18.77
C GLY A 620 -20.02 -22.96 -19.59
N MET A 621 -19.79 -21.67 -19.45
CA MET A 621 -20.43 -20.64 -20.26
C MET A 621 -19.88 -20.60 -21.69
N SER A 622 -18.57 -20.72 -21.86
CA SER A 622 -17.91 -20.78 -23.17
C SER A 622 -18.35 -22.00 -24.01
N SER A 623 -18.51 -23.16 -23.37
CA SER A 623 -19.02 -24.36 -24.06
C SER A 623 -20.48 -24.20 -24.49
N THR A 624 -21.31 -23.59 -23.63
CA THR A 624 -22.70 -23.26 -23.95
C THR A 624 -22.76 -22.30 -25.15
N ALA A 625 -21.94 -21.24 -25.16
CA ALA A 625 -21.84 -20.31 -26.28
C ALA A 625 -21.37 -21.01 -27.57
N THR A 626 -20.37 -21.88 -27.52
CA THR A 626 -19.88 -22.61 -28.72
C THR A 626 -20.97 -23.50 -29.33
N GLN A 627 -21.75 -24.17 -28.49
CA GLN A 627 -22.87 -25.01 -28.95
C GLN A 627 -23.93 -24.15 -29.65
N LEU A 628 -24.33 -23.02 -29.06
CA LEU A 628 -25.23 -22.05 -29.67
C LEU A 628 -24.73 -21.56 -31.05
N GLN A 629 -23.42 -21.39 -31.23
CA GLN A 629 -22.83 -20.95 -32.50
C GLN A 629 -22.99 -22.01 -33.59
N THR A 630 -22.79 -23.26 -33.21
CA THR A 630 -22.94 -24.42 -34.09
C THR A 630 -24.40 -24.55 -34.53
N ASP A 631 -25.33 -24.42 -33.58
CA ASP A 631 -26.77 -24.50 -33.85
C ASP A 631 -27.23 -23.34 -34.78
N ALA A 632 -26.74 -22.12 -34.56
CA ALA A 632 -27.02 -20.96 -35.41
C ALA A 632 -26.46 -21.09 -36.84
N GLN A 633 -25.29 -21.70 -37.01
CA GLN A 633 -24.71 -21.98 -38.34
C GLN A 633 -25.49 -23.07 -39.08
N ALA A 634 -25.86 -24.15 -38.40
CA ALA A 634 -26.69 -25.21 -38.99
C ALA A 634 -28.02 -24.65 -39.51
N LEU A 635 -28.64 -23.78 -38.71
CA LEU A 635 -29.83 -23.02 -39.06
C LEU A 635 -29.65 -22.17 -40.34
N SER A 636 -28.62 -21.33 -40.39
CA SER A 636 -28.36 -20.47 -41.57
C SER A 636 -28.18 -21.31 -42.84
N GLY A 637 -27.55 -22.48 -42.72
CA GLY A 637 -27.42 -23.46 -43.81
C GLY A 637 -28.75 -24.03 -44.28
N THR A 638 -29.63 -24.44 -43.36
CA THR A 638 -30.98 -24.93 -43.67
C THR A 638 -31.80 -23.86 -44.41
N LEU A 639 -31.79 -22.62 -43.91
CA LEU A 639 -32.58 -21.52 -44.48
C LEU A 639 -32.10 -21.11 -45.88
N SER A 640 -30.77 -21.08 -46.09
CA SER A 640 -30.15 -20.79 -47.40
C SER A 640 -30.46 -21.89 -48.44
N SER A 641 -30.56 -23.15 -48.01
CA SER A 641 -30.89 -24.26 -48.91
C SER A 641 -32.36 -24.26 -49.39
N LEU A 642 -33.22 -23.55 -48.67
CA LEU A 642 -34.66 -23.47 -48.89
C LEU A 642 -35.08 -22.26 -49.76
N GLU A 643 -34.32 -21.17 -49.74
CA GLU A 643 -34.48 -20.05 -50.70
C GLU A 643 -33.89 -20.35 -52.09
N GLY A 644 -33.04 -21.37 -52.20
CA GLY A 644 -32.43 -21.79 -53.46
C GLY A 644 -33.42 -22.45 -54.41
N SER A 645 -33.57 -21.89 -55.61
CA SER A 645 -34.32 -22.49 -56.72
C SER A 645 -33.76 -23.87 -57.07
N ALA A 646 -34.52 -24.93 -56.80
CA ALA A 646 -34.22 -26.24 -57.33
C ALA A 646 -34.04 -26.16 -58.87
N PRO A 647 -33.00 -26.78 -59.47
CA PRO A 647 -32.65 -26.62 -60.89
C PRO A 647 -33.73 -27.05 -61.91
N ASP A 648 -34.76 -27.74 -61.44
CA ASP A 648 -35.83 -28.39 -62.20
C ASP A 648 -37.16 -27.62 -62.17
N GLY A 649 -37.23 -26.45 -61.53
CA GLY A 649 -38.44 -25.62 -61.47
C GLY A 649 -39.48 -26.13 -60.47
N THR A 650 -39.08 -26.95 -59.50
CA THR A 650 -39.93 -27.54 -58.45
C THR A 650 -40.10 -26.65 -57.21
N GLY A 651 -39.38 -25.51 -57.14
CA GLY A 651 -39.57 -24.52 -56.08
C GLY A 651 -40.87 -23.71 -56.23
N ILE A 652 -41.27 -23.02 -55.16
CA ILE A 652 -42.53 -22.26 -55.06
C ILE A 652 -42.81 -21.38 -56.28
N GLN A 653 -41.80 -20.64 -56.76
CA GLN A 653 -41.93 -19.78 -57.94
C GLN A 653 -42.12 -20.56 -59.25
N GLY A 654 -41.50 -21.74 -59.38
CA GLY A 654 -41.60 -22.58 -60.58
C GLY A 654 -42.98 -23.23 -60.70
N VAL A 655 -43.53 -23.71 -59.57
CA VAL A 655 -44.88 -24.27 -59.52
C VAL A 655 -45.94 -23.19 -59.78
N LEU A 656 -45.82 -22.00 -59.17
CA LEU A 656 -46.71 -20.86 -59.46
C LEU A 656 -46.72 -20.48 -60.95
N ALA A 657 -45.55 -20.39 -61.58
CA ALA A 657 -45.43 -20.05 -63.00
C ALA A 657 -46.07 -21.09 -63.94
N GLN A 658 -45.86 -22.39 -63.67
CA GLN A 658 -46.51 -23.46 -64.43
C GLN A 658 -48.03 -23.46 -64.23
N SER A 659 -48.48 -23.19 -63.01
CA SER A 659 -49.90 -23.13 -62.66
C SER A 659 -50.66 -22.01 -63.37
N GLN A 660 -50.07 -20.81 -63.43
CA GLN A 660 -50.65 -19.68 -64.15
C GLN A 660 -50.80 -19.97 -65.66
N THR A 661 -49.85 -20.71 -66.22
CA THR A 661 -49.89 -21.14 -67.63
C THR A 661 -51.03 -22.13 -67.88
N VAL A 662 -51.15 -23.16 -67.04
CA VAL A 662 -52.22 -24.17 -67.15
C VAL A 662 -53.59 -23.54 -66.94
N LEU A 663 -53.75 -22.62 -65.98
CA LEU A 663 -55.01 -21.87 -65.76
C LEU A 663 -55.43 -21.05 -66.97
N THR A 664 -54.48 -20.35 -67.60
CA THR A 664 -54.75 -19.55 -68.80
C THR A 664 -55.25 -20.43 -69.94
N GLN A 665 -54.59 -21.57 -70.17
CA GLN A 665 -55.00 -22.55 -71.18
C GLN A 665 -56.37 -23.19 -70.86
N SER A 666 -56.64 -23.46 -69.58
CA SER A 666 -57.90 -24.04 -69.11
C SER A 666 -59.09 -23.11 -69.31
N ASN A 667 -58.93 -21.82 -68.96
CA ASN A 667 -59.97 -20.81 -69.12
C ASN A 667 -60.33 -20.58 -70.59
N GLU A 668 -59.35 -20.51 -71.48
CA GLU A 668 -59.59 -20.40 -72.93
C GLU A 668 -60.30 -21.64 -73.50
N LEU A 669 -59.94 -22.84 -73.04
CA LEU A 669 -60.61 -24.06 -73.50
C LEU A 669 -62.06 -24.15 -73.02
N VAL A 670 -62.34 -23.86 -71.74
CA VAL A 670 -63.70 -23.85 -71.18
C VAL A 670 -64.56 -22.87 -71.98
N LYS A 671 -64.05 -21.67 -72.25
CA LYS A 671 -64.74 -20.64 -73.04
C LYS A 671 -65.02 -21.13 -74.48
N SER A 672 -64.01 -21.64 -75.18
CA SER A 672 -64.18 -22.17 -76.55
C SER A 672 -65.18 -23.34 -76.61
N SER A 673 -65.22 -24.17 -75.57
CA SER A 673 -66.16 -25.28 -75.44
C SER A 673 -67.60 -24.80 -75.19
N GLN A 674 -67.77 -23.73 -74.40
CA GLN A 674 -69.09 -23.13 -74.13
C GLN A 674 -69.68 -22.51 -75.40
N GLU A 675 -68.85 -21.82 -76.18
CA GLU A 675 -69.23 -21.25 -77.48
C GLU A 675 -69.65 -22.36 -78.47
N MET A 676 -68.94 -23.49 -78.48
CA MET A 676 -69.27 -24.63 -79.34
C MET A 676 -70.59 -25.31 -78.96
N VAL A 677 -70.79 -25.64 -77.67
CA VAL A 677 -72.04 -26.26 -77.19
C VAL A 677 -73.22 -25.33 -77.45
N SER A 678 -73.06 -24.04 -77.21
CA SER A 678 -74.09 -23.02 -77.50
C SER A 678 -74.39 -22.94 -79.00
N GLY A 679 -73.36 -22.98 -79.86
CA GLY A 679 -73.51 -23.02 -81.31
C GLY A 679 -74.24 -24.27 -81.80
N ALA A 680 -73.91 -25.45 -81.26
CA ALA A 680 -74.58 -26.71 -81.57
C ALA A 680 -76.04 -26.70 -81.10
N GLN A 681 -76.34 -26.14 -79.92
CA GLN A 681 -77.70 -25.93 -79.44
C GLN A 681 -78.50 -24.99 -80.35
N GLN A 682 -77.89 -23.90 -80.82
CA GLN A 682 -78.53 -22.95 -81.73
C GLN A 682 -78.81 -23.57 -83.10
N GLN A 683 -77.89 -24.38 -83.63
CA GLN A 683 -78.09 -25.12 -84.88
C GLN A 683 -79.20 -26.17 -84.75
N LEU A 684 -79.24 -26.91 -83.64
CA LEU A 684 -80.30 -27.89 -83.35
C LEU A 684 -81.67 -27.22 -83.19
N ALA A 685 -81.73 -26.06 -82.53
CA ALA A 685 -82.97 -25.27 -82.41
C ALA A 685 -83.46 -24.71 -83.75
N GLY A 686 -82.56 -24.53 -84.73
CA GLY A 686 -82.89 -24.13 -86.09
C GLY A 686 -83.47 -25.27 -86.96
N ILE A 687 -83.39 -26.51 -86.51
CA ILE A 687 -84.04 -27.65 -87.18
C ILE A 687 -85.51 -27.65 -86.77
N ASP A 688 -86.39 -27.35 -87.73
CA ASP A 688 -87.83 -27.46 -87.53
C ASP A 688 -88.24 -28.94 -87.41
N LEU A 689 -88.23 -29.45 -86.18
CA LEU A 689 -88.62 -30.82 -85.84
C LEU A 689 -90.08 -31.13 -86.25
N THR A 690 -90.94 -30.12 -86.32
CA THR A 690 -92.33 -30.26 -86.82
C THR A 690 -92.36 -30.50 -88.33
N SER A 691 -91.55 -29.79 -89.10
CA SER A 691 -91.38 -30.04 -90.53
C SER A 691 -90.71 -31.39 -90.79
N LEU A 692 -89.72 -31.78 -89.98
CA LEU A 692 -89.06 -33.10 -90.08
C LEU A 692 -90.01 -34.25 -89.71
N LYS A 693 -90.85 -34.08 -88.68
CA LYS A 693 -91.89 -35.05 -88.34
C LYS A 693 -92.93 -35.17 -89.45
N THR A 694 -93.40 -34.04 -89.98
CA THR A 694 -94.34 -34.00 -91.11
C THR A 694 -93.76 -34.66 -92.35
N LEU A 695 -92.46 -34.48 -92.56
CA LEU A 695 -91.69 -35.10 -93.63
C LEU A 695 -91.52 -36.61 -93.43
N ASN A 696 -91.25 -37.07 -92.21
CA ASN A 696 -91.21 -38.48 -91.84
C ASN A 696 -92.58 -39.14 -92.04
N ASP A 697 -93.64 -38.50 -91.52
CA ASP A 697 -95.03 -38.93 -91.71
C ASP A 697 -95.37 -38.96 -93.23
N GLY A 698 -94.90 -37.98 -94.00
CA GLY A 698 -95.04 -37.90 -95.45
C GLY A 698 -94.26 -38.97 -96.22
N ALA A 699 -93.03 -39.31 -95.80
CA ALA A 699 -92.23 -40.39 -96.36
C ALA A 699 -92.88 -41.76 -96.11
N HIS A 700 -93.44 -41.97 -94.91
CA HIS A 700 -94.24 -43.15 -94.60
C HIS A 700 -95.54 -43.18 -95.43
N GLN A 701 -96.19 -42.04 -95.65
CA GLN A 701 -97.36 -41.94 -96.53
C GLN A 701 -97.00 -42.19 -98.00
N VAL A 702 -95.85 -41.75 -98.49
CA VAL A 702 -95.35 -42.04 -99.85
C VAL A 702 -94.97 -43.50 -99.98
N SER A 703 -94.31 -44.11 -98.99
CA SER A 703 -94.04 -45.56 -98.97
C SER A 703 -95.33 -46.37 -99.04
N ALA A 704 -96.30 -46.04 -98.18
CA ALA A 704 -97.64 -46.65 -98.20
C ALA A 704 -98.42 -46.33 -99.49
N GLY A 705 -98.21 -45.15 -100.06
CA GLY A 705 -98.79 -44.70 -101.32
C GLY A 705 -98.20 -45.39 -102.54
N VAL A 706 -96.90 -45.69 -102.55
CA VAL A 706 -96.21 -46.51 -103.56
C VAL A 706 -96.68 -47.97 -103.45
N ASP A 707 -96.92 -48.48 -102.24
CA ASP A 707 -97.57 -49.78 -102.03
C ASP A 707 -99.02 -49.81 -102.55
N THR A 708 -99.73 -48.68 -102.45
CA THR A 708 -101.10 -48.53 -102.97
C THR A 708 -101.10 -48.31 -104.49
N LEU A 709 -100.13 -47.57 -105.03
CA LEU A 709 -99.92 -47.29 -106.45
C LEU A 709 -99.48 -48.55 -107.21
N ALA A 710 -98.64 -49.37 -106.56
CA ALA A 710 -98.37 -50.74 -106.97
C ALA A 710 -99.65 -51.55 -107.18
N GLY A 711 -100.68 -51.30 -106.36
CA GLY A 711 -102.00 -51.90 -106.50
C GLY A 711 -102.93 -51.22 -107.50
N SER A 712 -102.72 -49.94 -107.85
CA SER A 712 -103.68 -49.11 -108.62
C SER A 712 -103.23 -48.71 -110.03
N LEU A 713 -102.09 -49.22 -110.52
CA LEU A 713 -101.62 -49.10 -111.92
C LEU A 713 -102.59 -49.69 -112.98
N GLN A 714 -103.80 -50.13 -112.61
CA GLN A 714 -104.87 -50.60 -113.50
C GLN A 714 -105.87 -49.51 -113.94
N ALA A 715 -105.81 -48.26 -113.47
CA ALA A 715 -106.76 -47.21 -113.88
C ALA A 715 -106.07 -45.84 -114.09
N GLY A 716 -105.89 -45.44 -115.36
CA GLY A 716 -105.22 -44.19 -115.74
C GLY A 716 -106.08 -42.93 -115.55
N GLY A 717 -105.48 -41.81 -115.11
CA GLY A 717 -106.16 -40.51 -115.10
C GLY A 717 -105.45 -39.29 -114.50
N GLU A 718 -104.74 -39.40 -113.36
CA GLU A 718 -104.21 -38.21 -112.62
C GLU A 718 -102.74 -38.32 -112.17
N LEU A 719 -102.03 -39.30 -112.71
CA LEU A 719 -100.74 -39.76 -112.19
C LEU A 719 -99.56 -38.81 -112.46
N LYS A 720 -99.65 -37.93 -113.46
CA LYS A 720 -98.54 -37.03 -113.85
C LYS A 720 -98.24 -35.95 -112.80
N ASN A 721 -99.27 -35.27 -112.27
CA ASN A 721 -99.10 -34.20 -111.27
C ASN A 721 -98.59 -34.74 -109.93
N GLY A 722 -99.01 -35.94 -109.54
CA GLY A 722 -98.54 -36.63 -108.34
C GLY A 722 -97.06 -37.03 -108.45
N VAL A 723 -96.63 -37.54 -109.62
CA VAL A 723 -95.22 -37.88 -109.88
C VAL A 723 -94.33 -36.64 -109.94
N ASP A 724 -94.79 -35.52 -110.52
CA ASP A 724 -94.03 -34.25 -110.54
C ASP A 724 -93.90 -33.63 -109.13
N SER A 725 -94.96 -33.71 -108.31
CA SER A 725 -94.93 -33.28 -106.91
C SER A 725 -94.02 -34.17 -106.06
N LEU A 726 -94.03 -35.49 -106.31
CA LEU A 726 -93.16 -36.46 -105.66
C LEU A 726 -91.68 -36.21 -106.01
N ALA A 727 -91.37 -35.98 -107.29
CA ALA A 727 -90.01 -35.66 -107.73
C ALA A 727 -89.51 -34.32 -107.14
N SER A 728 -90.39 -33.32 -107.05
CA SER A 728 -90.06 -32.02 -106.44
C SER A 728 -89.86 -32.16 -104.93
N GLY A 729 -90.74 -32.89 -104.23
CA GLY A 729 -90.63 -33.18 -102.81
C GLY A 729 -89.37 -33.98 -102.46
N ALA A 730 -89.02 -34.99 -103.26
CA ALA A 730 -87.78 -35.75 -103.11
C ALA A 730 -86.52 -34.88 -103.37
N SER A 731 -86.59 -33.92 -104.28
CA SER A 731 -85.47 -32.99 -104.54
C SER A 731 -85.27 -31.97 -103.42
N SER A 732 -86.36 -31.45 -102.84
CA SER A 732 -86.32 -30.59 -101.65
C SER A 732 -85.83 -31.36 -100.42
N LEU A 733 -86.23 -32.63 -100.27
CA LEU A 733 -85.74 -33.53 -99.24
C LEU A 733 -84.24 -33.80 -99.39
N ASP A 734 -83.76 -34.10 -100.60
CA ASP A 734 -82.35 -34.30 -100.90
C ASP A 734 -81.50 -33.06 -100.52
N SER A 735 -82.02 -31.86 -100.82
CA SER A 735 -81.39 -30.59 -100.47
C SER A 735 -81.37 -30.34 -98.94
N GLY A 736 -82.48 -30.63 -98.25
CA GLY A 736 -82.58 -30.52 -96.79
C GLY A 736 -81.68 -31.51 -96.05
N LEU A 737 -81.60 -32.75 -96.54
CA LEU A 737 -80.70 -33.78 -96.01
C LEU A 737 -79.23 -33.46 -96.30
N GLY A 738 -78.93 -32.84 -97.44
CA GLY A 738 -77.60 -32.31 -97.73
C GLY A 738 -77.18 -31.25 -96.71
N THR A 739 -78.06 -30.28 -96.44
CA THR A 739 -77.80 -29.23 -95.43
C THR A 739 -77.61 -29.82 -94.02
N LEU A 740 -78.40 -30.84 -93.67
CA LEU A 740 -78.30 -31.53 -92.39
C LEU A 740 -77.01 -32.36 -92.26
N ALA A 741 -76.60 -33.04 -93.33
CA ALA A 741 -75.33 -33.75 -93.39
C ALA A 741 -74.14 -32.79 -93.27
N ASP A 742 -74.17 -31.65 -93.98
CA ASP A 742 -73.14 -30.61 -93.87
C ASP A 742 -73.08 -30.01 -92.45
N GLY A 743 -74.23 -29.83 -91.81
CA GLY A 743 -74.35 -29.42 -90.41
C GLY A 743 -73.81 -30.46 -89.42
N ALA A 744 -74.13 -31.74 -89.63
CA ALA A 744 -73.63 -32.85 -88.82
C ALA A 744 -72.11 -33.02 -88.96
N ALA A 745 -71.57 -32.88 -90.18
CA ALA A 745 -70.13 -32.89 -90.44
C ALA A 745 -69.41 -31.72 -89.75
N SER A 746 -69.97 -30.51 -89.81
CA SER A 746 -69.43 -29.33 -89.12
C SER A 746 -69.45 -29.50 -87.59
N ALA A 747 -70.53 -30.05 -87.04
CA ALA A 747 -70.64 -30.35 -85.61
C ALA A 747 -69.67 -31.44 -85.16
N LYS A 748 -69.44 -32.45 -86.01
CA LYS A 748 -68.47 -33.54 -85.77
C LYS A 748 -67.04 -33.01 -85.74
N ASP A 749 -66.67 -32.11 -86.66
CA ASP A 749 -65.35 -31.47 -86.62
C ASP A 749 -65.19 -30.55 -85.41
N GLY A 750 -66.28 -29.92 -84.96
CA GLY A 750 -66.36 -29.28 -83.64
C GLY A 750 -66.06 -30.25 -82.50
N ALA A 751 -66.77 -31.38 -82.42
CA ALA A 751 -66.58 -32.39 -81.37
C ALA A 751 -65.16 -32.96 -81.33
N LYS A 752 -64.51 -33.16 -82.49
CA LYS A 752 -63.09 -33.56 -82.56
C LYS A 752 -62.15 -32.48 -82.02
N ARG A 753 -62.36 -31.21 -82.36
CA ARG A 753 -61.57 -30.08 -81.83
C ARG A 753 -61.73 -29.96 -80.32
N LEU A 754 -62.95 -30.18 -79.81
CA LEU A 754 -63.23 -30.24 -78.38
C LEU A 754 -62.45 -31.38 -77.72
N SER A 755 -62.50 -32.59 -78.28
CA SER A 755 -61.76 -33.74 -77.76
C SER A 755 -60.25 -33.46 -77.68
N ALA A 756 -59.64 -32.94 -78.75
CA ALA A 756 -58.21 -32.60 -78.76
C ALA A 756 -57.84 -31.51 -77.75
N GLY A 757 -58.74 -30.53 -77.55
CA GLY A 757 -58.59 -29.53 -76.50
C GLY A 757 -58.64 -30.14 -75.10
N LEU A 758 -59.57 -31.06 -74.83
CA LEU A 758 -59.71 -31.74 -73.55
C LEU A 758 -58.51 -32.63 -73.21
N ASP A 759 -57.91 -33.28 -74.20
CA ASP A 759 -56.66 -34.05 -74.02
C ASP A 759 -55.50 -33.13 -73.60
N THR A 760 -55.43 -31.93 -74.19
CA THR A 760 -54.43 -30.91 -73.83
C THR A 760 -54.64 -30.41 -72.40
N LEU A 761 -55.89 -30.11 -72.02
CA LEU A 761 -56.23 -29.67 -70.67
C LEU A 761 -55.99 -30.76 -69.62
N SER A 762 -56.36 -32.01 -69.90
CA SER A 762 -56.10 -33.15 -69.02
C SER A 762 -54.59 -33.34 -68.78
N SER A 763 -53.80 -33.24 -69.85
CA SER A 763 -52.33 -33.28 -69.78
C SER A 763 -51.75 -32.13 -68.96
N GLY A 764 -52.26 -30.91 -69.16
CA GLY A 764 -51.87 -29.73 -68.38
C GLY A 764 -52.22 -29.85 -66.89
N SER A 765 -53.43 -30.33 -66.60
CA SER A 765 -53.92 -30.53 -65.23
C SER A 765 -53.14 -31.60 -64.48
N THR A 766 -52.71 -32.67 -65.16
CA THR A 766 -51.84 -33.71 -64.58
C THR A 766 -50.45 -33.18 -64.23
N LYS A 767 -49.88 -32.31 -65.06
CA LYS A 767 -48.60 -31.63 -64.77
C LYS A 767 -48.74 -30.70 -63.57
N LEU A 768 -49.84 -29.95 -63.51
CA LEU A 768 -50.14 -29.05 -62.41
C LEU A 768 -50.30 -29.82 -61.09
N ASP A 769 -51.07 -30.92 -61.07
CA ASP A 769 -51.20 -31.80 -59.91
C ASP A 769 -49.84 -32.32 -59.42
N SER A 770 -48.97 -32.72 -60.35
CA SER A 770 -47.61 -33.16 -60.02
C SER A 770 -46.78 -32.03 -59.38
N GLY A 771 -46.85 -30.82 -59.93
CA GLY A 771 -46.19 -29.63 -59.38
C GLY A 771 -46.72 -29.24 -58.00
N ALA A 772 -48.03 -29.31 -57.80
CA ALA A 772 -48.68 -29.03 -56.51
C ALA A 772 -48.22 -30.01 -55.42
N LYS A 773 -48.13 -31.32 -55.73
CA LYS A 773 -47.59 -32.33 -54.80
C LYS A 773 -46.12 -32.10 -54.44
N SER A 774 -45.31 -31.69 -55.42
CA SER A 774 -43.91 -31.31 -55.16
C SER A 774 -43.81 -30.08 -54.27
N LEU A 775 -44.64 -29.07 -54.49
CA LEU A 775 -44.73 -27.87 -53.67
C LEU A 775 -45.12 -28.21 -52.22
N ALA A 776 -46.17 -29.01 -52.02
CA ALA A 776 -46.61 -29.47 -50.71
C ALA A 776 -45.47 -30.20 -49.97
N SER A 777 -44.81 -31.13 -50.67
CA SER A 777 -43.68 -31.88 -50.10
C SER A 777 -42.53 -30.95 -49.67
N GLY A 778 -42.16 -29.97 -50.49
CA GLY A 778 -41.12 -28.99 -50.15
C GLY A 778 -41.52 -28.08 -48.98
N ALA A 779 -42.78 -27.65 -48.93
CA ALA A 779 -43.31 -26.84 -47.84
C ALA A 779 -43.38 -27.61 -46.51
N HIS A 780 -43.68 -28.92 -46.52
CA HIS A 780 -43.59 -29.76 -45.33
C HIS A 780 -42.14 -29.94 -44.85
N GLN A 781 -41.19 -30.15 -45.76
CA GLN A 781 -39.77 -30.23 -45.40
C GLN A 781 -39.26 -28.93 -44.76
N LEU A 782 -39.72 -27.78 -45.26
CA LEU A 782 -39.45 -26.48 -44.66
C LEU A 782 -40.09 -26.34 -43.28
N ASP A 783 -41.35 -26.76 -43.11
CA ASP A 783 -42.05 -26.74 -41.82
C ASP A 783 -41.30 -27.55 -40.75
N ASP A 784 -40.85 -28.75 -41.10
CA ASP A 784 -40.04 -29.62 -40.24
C ASP A 784 -38.70 -28.98 -39.87
N GLY A 785 -38.02 -28.37 -40.85
CA GLY A 785 -36.77 -27.64 -40.67
C GLY A 785 -36.94 -26.43 -39.74
N LEU A 786 -38.00 -25.65 -39.92
CA LEU A 786 -38.35 -24.50 -39.07
C LEU A 786 -38.81 -24.94 -37.67
N GLY A 787 -39.43 -26.11 -37.54
CA GLY A 787 -39.73 -26.73 -36.24
C GLY A 787 -38.47 -27.11 -35.47
N THR A 788 -37.50 -27.72 -36.16
CA THR A 788 -36.18 -28.05 -35.59
C THR A 788 -35.44 -26.79 -35.15
N LEU A 789 -35.46 -25.76 -35.99
CA LEU A 789 -34.95 -24.43 -35.68
C LEU A 789 -35.58 -23.86 -34.41
N ALA A 790 -36.92 -23.80 -34.34
CA ALA A 790 -37.60 -23.23 -33.19
C ALA A 790 -37.20 -23.93 -31.88
N ALA A 791 -37.10 -25.26 -31.89
CA ALA A 791 -36.63 -26.04 -30.75
C ALA A 791 -35.16 -25.74 -30.37
N GLY A 792 -34.28 -25.61 -31.37
CA GLY A 792 -32.90 -25.18 -31.18
C GLY A 792 -32.80 -23.78 -30.57
N THR A 793 -33.57 -22.81 -31.08
CA THR A 793 -33.60 -21.43 -30.57
C THR A 793 -34.20 -21.30 -29.17
N SER A 794 -35.18 -22.14 -28.82
CA SER A 794 -35.69 -22.21 -27.44
C SER A 794 -34.62 -22.75 -26.49
N SER A 795 -33.90 -23.79 -26.89
CA SER A 795 -32.79 -24.36 -26.12
C SER A 795 -31.66 -23.34 -25.93
N ALA A 796 -31.33 -22.62 -27.00
CA ALA A 796 -30.40 -21.50 -27.03
C ALA A 796 -30.81 -20.37 -26.06
N LYS A 797 -32.07 -19.93 -26.10
CA LYS A 797 -32.64 -18.91 -25.21
C LYS A 797 -32.58 -19.34 -23.74
N ASP A 798 -32.92 -20.59 -23.43
CA ASP A 798 -32.82 -21.11 -22.08
C ASP A 798 -31.36 -21.26 -21.62
N GLY A 799 -30.46 -21.65 -22.53
CA GLY A 799 -29.02 -21.61 -22.34
C GLY A 799 -28.52 -20.20 -22.03
N ALA A 800 -28.93 -19.19 -22.81
CA ALA A 800 -28.59 -17.79 -22.61
C ALA A 800 -29.13 -17.23 -21.29
N LYS A 801 -30.32 -17.65 -20.83
CA LYS A 801 -30.84 -17.29 -19.50
C LYS A 801 -30.04 -17.93 -18.37
N ARG A 802 -29.71 -19.22 -18.48
CA ARG A 802 -28.86 -19.92 -17.50
C ARG A 802 -27.48 -19.27 -17.42
N LEU A 803 -26.94 -18.93 -18.58
CA LEU A 803 -25.72 -18.15 -18.74
C LEU A 803 -25.83 -16.79 -18.04
N ALA A 804 -26.86 -16.00 -18.32
CA ALA A 804 -27.09 -14.71 -17.67
C ALA A 804 -27.18 -14.83 -16.14
N ALA A 805 -27.91 -15.82 -15.63
CA ALA A 805 -27.99 -16.09 -14.18
C ALA A 805 -26.62 -16.50 -13.59
N GLY A 806 -25.83 -17.27 -14.34
CA GLY A 806 -24.45 -17.60 -14.00
C GLY A 806 -23.56 -16.36 -13.95
N ILE A 807 -23.72 -15.45 -14.91
CA ILE A 807 -23.02 -14.16 -14.97
C ILE A 807 -23.42 -13.26 -13.81
N ASP A 808 -24.70 -13.20 -13.43
CA ASP A 808 -25.16 -12.41 -12.29
C ASP A 808 -24.58 -12.93 -10.97
N THR A 809 -24.49 -14.26 -10.85
CA THR A 809 -23.82 -14.92 -9.73
C THR A 809 -22.33 -14.60 -9.71
N LEU A 810 -21.68 -14.66 -10.87
CA LEU A 810 -20.28 -14.31 -11.07
C LEU A 810 -20.02 -12.84 -10.73
N SER A 811 -20.85 -11.91 -11.21
CA SER A 811 -20.77 -10.47 -10.93
C SER A 811 -20.93 -10.16 -9.45
N SER A 812 -21.91 -10.80 -8.80
CA SER A 812 -22.10 -10.71 -7.34
C SER A 812 -20.89 -11.23 -6.58
N GLY A 813 -20.31 -12.35 -7.03
CA GLY A 813 -19.09 -12.93 -6.48
C GLY A 813 -17.87 -12.02 -6.64
N SER A 814 -17.63 -11.52 -7.84
CA SER A 814 -16.55 -10.58 -8.16
C SER A 814 -16.67 -9.27 -7.37
N THR A 815 -17.89 -8.74 -7.18
CA THR A 815 -18.11 -7.53 -6.38
C THR A 815 -17.79 -7.74 -4.90
N LYS A 816 -18.21 -8.88 -4.34
CA LYS A 816 -17.86 -9.25 -2.95
C LYS A 816 -16.35 -9.43 -2.79
N LEU A 817 -15.73 -10.06 -3.78
CA LEU A 817 -14.29 -10.30 -3.81
C LEU A 817 -13.51 -8.98 -3.90
N ASP A 818 -13.90 -8.06 -4.78
CA ASP A 818 -13.32 -6.72 -4.90
C ASP A 818 -13.45 -5.92 -3.58
N ALA A 819 -14.61 -5.98 -2.94
CA ALA A 819 -14.80 -5.37 -1.62
C ALA A 819 -13.89 -5.99 -0.55
N GLY A 820 -13.74 -7.31 -0.55
CA GLY A 820 -12.81 -8.03 0.34
C GLY A 820 -11.35 -7.66 0.08
N ALA A 821 -10.94 -7.58 -1.18
CA ALA A 821 -9.60 -7.19 -1.58
C ALA A 821 -9.25 -5.76 -1.16
N LYS A 822 -10.19 -4.81 -1.31
CA LYS A 822 -10.03 -3.42 -0.83
C LYS A 822 -9.96 -3.33 0.69
N ALA A 823 -10.76 -4.14 1.40
CA ALA A 823 -10.70 -4.23 2.85
C ALA A 823 -9.35 -4.80 3.32
N LEU A 824 -8.86 -5.84 2.65
CA LEU A 824 -7.55 -6.43 2.89
C LEU A 824 -6.42 -5.41 2.65
N ALA A 825 -6.46 -4.67 1.54
CA ALA A 825 -5.48 -3.63 1.25
C ALA A 825 -5.48 -2.55 2.33
N SER A 826 -6.67 -2.07 2.72
CA SER A 826 -6.81 -1.06 3.79
C SER A 826 -6.26 -1.57 5.13
N GLY A 827 -6.52 -2.84 5.47
CA GLY A 827 -6.00 -3.46 6.68
C GLY A 827 -4.49 -3.66 6.65
N ALA A 828 -3.93 -4.03 5.50
CA ALA A 828 -2.49 -4.18 5.32
C ALA A 828 -1.75 -2.84 5.43
N HIS A 829 -2.29 -1.77 4.83
CA HIS A 829 -1.76 -0.40 4.99
C HIS A 829 -1.83 0.08 6.45
N ALA A 830 -2.93 -0.21 7.15
CA ALA A 830 -3.05 0.12 8.57
C ALA A 830 -2.02 -0.62 9.42
N LEU A 831 -1.80 -1.91 9.13
CA LEU A 831 -0.77 -2.72 9.80
C LEU A 831 0.64 -2.15 9.55
N ASP A 832 0.94 -1.81 8.30
CA ASP A 832 2.22 -1.23 7.90
C ASP A 832 2.53 0.06 8.67
N SER A 833 1.56 0.97 8.75
CA SER A 833 1.70 2.22 9.53
C SER A 833 1.86 1.99 11.03
N GLY A 834 1.24 0.95 11.59
CA GLY A 834 1.38 0.60 12.99
C GLY A 834 2.78 0.06 13.31
N LEU A 835 3.32 -0.80 12.43
CA LEU A 835 4.67 -1.34 12.57
C LEU A 835 5.76 -0.29 12.37
N ASP A 836 5.54 0.68 11.48
CA ASP A 836 6.41 1.85 11.30
C ASP A 836 6.51 2.66 12.62
N THR A 837 5.35 2.91 13.26
CA THR A 837 5.30 3.61 14.55
C THR A 837 6.02 2.84 15.66
N LEU A 838 5.88 1.50 15.69
CA LEU A 838 6.56 0.65 16.66
C LEU A 838 8.07 0.68 16.46
N ALA A 839 8.54 0.53 15.22
CA ALA A 839 9.97 0.55 14.87
C ALA A 839 10.62 1.89 15.27
N ASP A 840 9.96 3.02 14.98
CA ASP A 840 10.40 4.35 15.41
C ASP A 840 10.52 4.46 16.93
N GLY A 841 9.51 3.98 17.67
CA GLY A 841 9.50 4.01 19.13
C GLY A 841 10.59 3.13 19.75
N THR A 842 10.82 1.93 19.21
CA THR A 842 11.87 1.03 19.68
C THR A 842 13.26 1.52 19.32
N SER A 843 13.42 2.17 18.17
CA SER A 843 14.69 2.82 17.79
C SER A 843 15.05 3.94 18.76
N GLN A 844 14.10 4.81 19.11
CA GLN A 844 14.34 5.88 20.09
C GLN A 844 14.71 5.32 21.48
N ALA A 845 14.07 4.23 21.90
CA ALA A 845 14.41 3.57 23.16
C ALA A 845 15.81 2.92 23.12
N ALA A 846 16.18 2.30 21.99
CA ALA A 846 17.49 1.71 21.78
C ALA A 846 18.58 2.80 21.81
N ASP A 847 18.41 3.90 21.07
CA ASP A 847 19.33 5.05 21.06
C ASP A 847 19.52 5.63 22.46
N GLY A 848 18.43 5.75 23.24
CA GLY A 848 18.49 6.19 24.63
C GLY A 848 19.27 5.22 25.52
N SER A 849 19.11 3.91 25.31
CA SER A 849 19.82 2.87 26.07
C SER A 849 21.31 2.80 25.70
N HIS A 850 21.65 2.99 24.42
CA HIS A 850 23.03 3.14 23.96
C HIS A 850 23.68 4.40 24.56
N THR A 851 22.96 5.52 24.57
CA THR A 851 23.44 6.77 25.19
C THR A 851 23.70 6.57 26.68
N LEU A 852 22.80 5.90 27.39
CA LEU A 852 22.98 5.55 28.79
C LEU A 852 24.19 4.64 28.97
N SER A 853 24.30 3.55 28.21
CA SER A 853 25.44 2.63 28.27
C SER A 853 26.78 3.33 28.06
N ASN A 854 26.87 4.20 27.05
CA ASN A 854 28.10 4.95 26.76
C ASN A 854 28.45 5.90 27.90
N GLY A 855 27.47 6.61 28.47
CA GLY A 855 27.69 7.49 29.62
C GLY A 855 28.11 6.72 30.88
N LEU A 856 27.70 5.46 31.01
CA LEU A 856 28.11 4.57 32.10
C LEU A 856 29.52 4.03 31.91
N ASP A 857 29.92 3.76 30.67
CA ASP A 857 31.32 3.43 30.35
C ASP A 857 32.25 4.63 30.64
N GLU A 858 31.83 5.86 30.31
CA GLU A 858 32.57 7.08 30.69
C GLU A 858 32.64 7.27 32.21
N LEU A 859 31.56 6.98 32.93
CA LEU A 859 31.55 7.04 34.39
C LEU A 859 32.46 5.97 35.00
N GLN A 860 32.44 4.75 34.44
CA GLN A 860 33.31 3.64 34.84
C GLN A 860 34.78 4.05 34.76
N GLU A 861 35.19 4.60 33.62
CA GLU A 861 36.56 5.08 33.40
C GLU A 861 36.94 6.24 34.34
N SER A 862 35.96 7.01 34.79
CA SER A 862 36.16 8.12 35.74
C SER A 862 36.30 7.66 37.20
N VAL A 863 35.56 6.62 37.61
CA VAL A 863 35.62 6.08 38.98
C VAL A 863 36.76 5.08 39.16
N ASP A 864 37.27 4.50 38.08
CA ASP A 864 38.45 3.64 38.10
C ASP A 864 39.72 4.42 38.50
N GLY A 865 40.43 3.90 39.50
CA GLY A 865 41.60 4.56 40.11
C GLY A 865 41.32 5.88 40.82
N MET A 866 40.06 6.16 41.19
CA MET A 866 39.69 7.39 41.91
C MET A 866 40.32 7.46 43.31
N ASP A 867 40.49 6.33 43.99
CA ASP A 867 41.17 6.27 45.28
C ASP A 867 42.65 6.66 45.19
N GLU A 868 43.37 6.21 44.15
CA GLU A 868 44.76 6.62 43.90
C GLU A 868 44.87 8.13 43.65
N LYS A 869 44.00 8.69 42.80
CA LYS A 869 43.99 10.13 42.49
C LYS A 869 43.69 10.99 43.73
N VAL A 870 42.72 10.58 44.54
CA VAL A 870 42.37 11.31 45.77
C VAL A 870 43.52 11.31 46.77
N LEU A 871 44.27 10.21 46.87
CA LEU A 871 45.42 10.11 47.77
C LEU A 871 46.62 10.92 47.29
N ASP A 872 46.89 10.96 45.97
CA ASP A 872 47.96 11.79 45.40
C ASP A 872 47.70 13.29 45.65
N GLU A 873 46.48 13.76 45.40
CA GLU A 873 46.14 15.18 45.54
C GLU A 873 46.13 15.67 47.00
N LEU A 874 45.77 14.78 47.93
CA LEU A 874 45.88 15.05 49.37
C LEU A 874 47.35 15.17 49.81
N GLN A 875 48.24 14.33 49.27
CA GLN A 875 49.67 14.38 49.57
C GLN A 875 50.29 15.68 49.04
N ASP A 876 49.98 16.05 47.80
CA ASP A 876 50.48 17.28 47.17
C ASP A 876 50.09 18.54 47.98
N THR A 877 48.85 18.58 48.46
CA THR A 877 48.36 19.72 49.27
C THR A 877 49.11 19.86 50.60
N ILE A 878 49.48 18.75 51.24
CA ILE A 878 50.21 18.75 52.51
C ILE A 878 51.64 19.26 52.31
N ASP A 879 52.32 18.79 51.26
CA ASP A 879 53.70 19.19 50.97
C ASP A 879 53.80 20.69 50.62
N GLU A 880 52.80 21.25 49.92
CA GLU A 880 52.73 22.70 49.64
C GLU A 880 52.64 23.55 50.92
N LYS A 881 51.78 23.15 51.87
CA LYS A 881 51.52 23.95 53.09
C LYS A 881 52.64 23.89 54.13
N LEU A 882 53.47 22.86 54.11
CA LEU A 882 54.58 22.71 55.06
C LEU A 882 55.90 23.31 54.56
N GLY A 883 55.90 23.98 53.39
CA GLY A 883 57.09 24.66 52.87
C GLY A 883 58.25 23.72 52.54
N ARG A 884 57.96 22.44 52.29
CA ARG A 884 58.97 21.45 51.91
C ARG A 884 59.58 21.84 50.57
N GLY A 885 60.82 22.35 50.60
CA GLY A 885 61.55 22.87 49.43
C GLY A 885 62.28 24.20 49.64
N TYR A 886 62.09 24.89 50.78
CA TYR A 886 62.82 26.12 51.10
C TYR A 886 64.34 25.87 51.26
N GLN A 887 65.17 26.63 50.53
CA GLN A 887 66.62 26.68 50.75
C GLN A 887 66.99 27.85 51.65
N LEU A 888 67.53 27.54 52.82
CA LEU A 888 68.03 28.54 53.76
C LEU A 888 69.17 29.34 53.13
N HIS A 889 69.09 30.68 53.20
CA HIS A 889 70.12 31.61 52.74
C HIS A 889 70.40 32.66 53.81
N SER A 890 71.46 33.44 53.62
CA SER A 890 71.84 34.48 54.57
C SER A 890 70.94 35.70 54.45
N PHE A 891 70.66 36.34 55.59
CA PHE A 891 69.84 37.54 55.64
C PHE A 891 70.59 38.75 55.08
N VAL A 892 71.90 38.86 55.35
CA VAL A 892 72.71 40.03 54.95
C VAL A 892 73.10 39.97 53.47
N ASP A 893 73.28 38.77 52.94
CA ASP A 893 73.49 38.51 51.52
C ASP A 893 72.72 37.25 51.10
N PRO A 894 71.57 37.38 50.41
CA PRO A 894 70.75 36.26 49.96
C PRO A 894 71.46 35.29 49.01
N SER A 895 72.56 35.72 48.36
CA SER A 895 73.33 34.83 47.48
C SER A 895 74.18 33.81 48.26
N ASN A 896 74.38 34.04 49.56
CA ASN A 896 75.08 33.10 50.43
C ASN A 896 74.09 32.06 50.98
N THR A 897 74.03 30.89 50.34
CA THR A 897 73.23 29.73 50.79
C THR A 897 74.00 28.80 51.74
N ASN A 898 75.26 29.12 52.05
CA ASN A 898 76.08 28.35 52.97
C ASN A 898 75.87 28.82 54.41
N VAL A 899 74.62 28.69 54.85
CA VAL A 899 74.14 29.13 56.16
C VAL A 899 73.50 27.94 56.85
N ARG A 900 73.94 27.65 58.07
CA ARG A 900 73.45 26.54 58.86
C ARG A 900 72.10 26.87 59.48
N GLU A 901 71.98 28.09 59.98
CA GLU A 901 70.82 28.58 60.69
C GLU A 901 70.79 30.10 60.57
N VAL A 902 69.62 30.64 60.25
CA VAL A 902 69.31 32.05 60.45
C VAL A 902 68.31 32.09 61.58
N GLN A 903 68.50 32.97 62.54
CA GLN A 903 67.53 33.26 63.59
C GLN A 903 67.30 34.76 63.62
N PHE A 904 66.03 35.16 63.65
CA PHE A 904 65.70 36.56 63.88
C PHE A 904 65.29 36.75 65.33
N VAL A 905 65.84 37.76 65.98
CA VAL A 905 65.49 38.15 67.34
C VAL A 905 65.15 39.64 67.34
N TYR A 906 63.87 39.96 67.47
CA TYR A 906 63.41 41.31 67.67
C TYR A 906 63.31 41.57 69.17
N VAL A 907 63.93 42.65 69.62
CA VAL A 907 63.79 43.18 70.96
C VAL A 907 63.06 44.50 70.84
N VAL A 908 61.79 44.50 71.21
CA VAL A 908 60.96 45.70 71.30
C VAL A 908 61.13 46.27 72.70
N ASP A 909 61.59 47.51 72.81
CA ASP A 909 61.74 48.18 74.10
C ASP A 909 60.39 48.25 74.83
N GLY A 910 60.41 48.21 76.16
CA GLY A 910 59.21 48.43 76.98
C GLY A 910 59.04 49.88 77.42
N VAL A 911 57.99 50.13 78.22
CA VAL A 911 57.73 51.44 78.84
C VAL A 911 58.54 51.58 80.14
N LYS A 912 59.36 52.64 80.26
CA LYS A 912 60.29 52.90 81.39
C LYS A 912 59.67 53.85 82.44
N SER A 913 60.18 53.88 83.68
CA SER A 913 59.66 54.73 84.79
C SER A 913 60.12 56.20 84.72
N ALA A 914 59.32 57.14 85.24
CA ALA A 914 59.50 58.59 85.08
C ALA A 914 60.58 59.25 85.97
N ASP A 915 61.20 58.53 86.91
CA ASP A 915 62.26 59.07 87.80
C ASP A 915 63.70 58.96 87.24
N ASP A 916 63.88 58.42 86.03
CA ASP A 916 65.21 58.29 85.39
C ASP A 916 65.58 59.48 84.47
N THR A 917 65.28 60.71 84.92
CA THR A 917 65.81 61.94 84.30
C THR A 917 66.60 62.82 85.28
N SER A 918 67.66 62.29 85.91
CA SER A 918 68.85 63.09 86.27
C SER A 918 70.10 62.26 86.61
N SER A 919 71.26 62.76 86.16
CA SER A 919 72.65 62.23 86.31
C SER A 919 73.01 61.08 85.36
N SER A 920 74.13 61.08 84.64
CA SER A 920 75.39 61.83 84.75
C SER A 920 76.11 61.91 83.40
N SER A 921 76.72 63.06 83.17
CA SER A 921 77.76 63.36 82.16
C SER A 921 79.05 62.55 82.36
N ASP A 922 79.68 62.21 81.23
CA ASP A 922 81.12 62.20 80.93
C ASP A 922 82.15 61.75 82.00
N ASP A 923 82.76 60.61 81.64
CA ASP A 923 84.22 60.39 81.54
C ASP A 923 85.03 59.76 82.71
N GLN A 924 85.78 58.74 82.28
CA GLN A 924 87.10 58.28 82.73
C GLN A 924 87.32 57.35 83.96
N SER A 925 87.71 56.12 83.59
CA SER A 925 88.95 55.38 83.96
C SER A 925 89.28 55.00 85.41
N GLN A 926 89.57 53.69 85.57
CA GLN A 926 90.67 53.03 86.32
C GLN A 926 90.87 53.43 87.82
N GLN A 927 91.06 52.55 88.79
CA GLN A 927 91.83 51.30 88.81
C GLN A 927 91.67 50.61 90.18
N ALA A 928 91.69 49.26 90.15
CA ALA A 928 92.29 48.32 91.12
C ALA A 928 91.96 48.38 92.62
N SER A 929 91.54 47.24 93.18
CA SER A 929 92.50 46.28 93.79
C SER A 929 91.80 45.05 94.39
N ASP A 930 92.33 43.88 94.04
CA ASP A 930 92.60 42.69 94.87
C ASP A 930 91.61 42.30 95.99
N ASP A 931 91.03 41.10 95.90
CA ASP A 931 91.59 39.95 96.64
C ASP A 931 90.90 38.64 96.28
N GLU A 932 91.72 37.59 96.26
CA GLU A 932 91.41 36.19 95.98
C GLU A 932 90.41 35.60 96.99
N GLN A 933 89.42 34.84 96.51
CA GLN A 933 89.09 33.56 97.13
C GLN A 933 88.39 32.62 96.16
N GLN A 934 89.01 31.45 95.98
CA GLN A 934 88.45 30.22 95.44
C GLN A 934 87.05 29.97 96.05
N ASP A 935 86.07 29.49 95.28
CA ASP A 935 85.93 28.06 95.04
C ASP A 935 84.64 27.70 94.25
N GLN A 936 84.77 26.64 93.45
CA GLN A 936 83.78 25.71 92.90
C GLN A 936 82.83 26.11 91.75
N SER A 937 83.03 25.36 90.66
CA SER A 937 82.24 25.36 89.42
C SER A 937 80.87 24.69 89.58
N PHE A 938 79.98 25.06 88.67
CA PHE A 938 78.63 24.52 88.44
C PHE A 938 78.55 22.97 88.39
N MET A 939 79.65 22.27 88.06
CA MET A 939 79.71 20.80 88.11
C MET A 939 79.61 20.24 89.55
N GLY A 940 79.92 21.04 90.57
CA GLY A 940 79.63 20.71 91.98
C GLY A 940 78.16 20.92 92.38
N ARG A 941 77.41 21.76 91.65
CA ARG A 941 75.95 21.96 91.86
C ARG A 941 75.11 20.87 91.20
N LEU A 942 75.60 20.25 90.13
CA LEU A 942 74.91 19.15 89.44
C LEU A 942 74.97 17.82 90.22
N ALA A 943 75.99 17.62 91.08
CA ALA A 943 76.11 16.44 91.94
C ALA A 943 75.26 16.51 93.23
N ALA A 944 74.66 17.66 93.55
CA ALA A 944 73.80 17.85 94.72
C ALA A 944 72.30 17.68 94.44
N LEU A 945 71.90 17.54 93.16
CA LEU A 945 70.50 17.34 92.75
C LEU A 945 70.04 15.87 92.80
N PHE A 946 70.92 14.93 93.16
CA PHE A 946 70.60 13.52 93.38
C PHE A 946 70.75 13.06 94.84
N THR A 947 70.85 13.97 95.81
CA THR A 947 70.82 13.63 97.24
C THR A 947 69.91 14.55 98.06
N SER A 948 68.78 13.95 98.47
CA SER A 948 67.90 14.25 99.61
C SER A 948 66.89 15.41 99.50
N SER A 949 65.63 15.02 99.28
CA SER A 949 64.54 15.38 100.21
C SER A 949 64.40 14.23 101.21
N ASP A 950 64.65 14.49 102.48
CA ASP A 950 63.68 14.29 103.55
C ASP A 950 64.25 14.78 104.88
N LYS A 951 63.56 15.74 105.48
CA LYS A 951 63.62 16.09 106.89
C LYS A 951 62.53 15.32 107.62
N ASP A 952 62.88 14.90 108.83
CA ASP A 952 61.99 14.48 109.90
C ASP A 952 60.75 15.39 110.05
N GLU A 953 59.55 14.83 109.89
CA GLU A 953 58.61 14.50 110.99
C GLU A 953 57.56 13.47 110.55
#